data_AF-A0A2V7T810-F1
#
_entry.id   AF-A0A2V7T810-F1
#
_cell.length_a   1.000
_cell.length_b   1.000
_cell.length_c   1.000
_cell.angle_alpha   90.00
_cell.angle_beta   90.00
_cell.angle_gamma   90.00
#
_symmetry.space_group_name_H-M   'P 1'
#
loop_
_entity.id
_entity.type
_entity.pdbx_description
1 polymer ?
#
loop_
_entity_poly.entity_id
_entity_poly.type
_entity_poly.pdbx_seq_one_letter_code
_entity_poly.pdbx_strand_id
1 'polypeptide(L)'
;AEVSVDAYRRYVDSAHKAPPWTEPPPGQWPVIGVLWSEAAAYCGWRQSGGRLPTEDEWEAAARGPRGWRYPWGDRWERGRANADSVRDTFAPVGADSLGRSWVGAVDMIGNAWEWTATAGTGPGGAPGHVIRGGAFDTPPQSATAAFRAVFPDRRTWLGHTGFRCARDVSVRAPAAPAPTSVAVLYFDNQSSDTADAYLATGLTEGIITRLGRVERLTVKSRNAVRRFRGSAVDDPAGVGRALGVAFLVNGAVRRSSAGLHVTAELVRATSGVHVWGAQYNRGDTALQAIEGEIADTIASRVGGPLAPAERTAAHGRTTRDPAAYDHFLHGNYYLAQRTPRAVGRAIREFEAAERLDPGLAPAAARIALSYALFLDWGWDYPGLAPDAVLDRGFAAADRALSHDSAAADAWMARGFLLSFRDPRTFRGVEEAFQRATVLDPSNAEAYHQYGMALLWLGRDSGATALYRRALAIDPERAITLFNLARVRMRGGAYRDARHWLDSALAVDPGADYAYALRALAHLRLGERADARVDGETAVRLRAGYRLPAEAVLALTELATGDTAAAQTRVDRLEREIGVGRPTVTDAAWVGRALVALGEPDLALALLERVRPRGARLWYYLQSPEFEAVRADPRFRRLVEESQPK
;
A
#
# COMPACT_ATOMS: atom_id res chain seq x y z
N ALA A 1 6.02 -11.78 -20.77
CA ALA A 1 5.39 -11.64 -22.09
C ALA A 1 5.94 -12.74 -22.99
N GLU A 2 5.10 -13.19 -23.91
CA GLU A 2 5.43 -14.09 -24.99
C GLU A 2 6.67 -13.58 -25.77
N VAL A 3 7.49 -14.49 -26.31
CA VAL A 3 8.69 -14.11 -27.08
C VAL A 3 8.29 -13.82 -28.52
N SER A 4 8.66 -12.64 -29.04
CA SER A 4 8.39 -12.30 -30.44
C SER A 4 9.46 -12.85 -31.40
N VAL A 5 9.11 -12.94 -32.68
CA VAL A 5 10.05 -13.34 -33.75
C VAL A 5 11.30 -12.45 -33.77
N ASP A 6 11.16 -11.14 -33.65
CA ASP A 6 12.33 -10.22 -33.60
C ASP A 6 13.21 -10.46 -32.37
N ALA A 7 12.60 -10.80 -31.23
CA ALA A 7 13.37 -11.12 -30.03
C ALA A 7 14.15 -12.42 -30.19
N TYR A 8 13.52 -13.44 -30.79
CA TYR A 8 14.14 -14.73 -31.07
C TYR A 8 15.22 -14.63 -32.17
N ARG A 9 15.01 -13.81 -33.20
CA ARG A 9 16.00 -13.60 -34.27
C ARG A 9 17.34 -13.11 -33.73
N ARG A 10 17.33 -12.16 -32.77
CA ARG A 10 18.55 -11.71 -32.09
C ARG A 10 19.33 -12.84 -31.42
N TYR A 11 18.64 -13.83 -30.88
CA TYR A 11 19.28 -15.03 -30.33
C TYR A 11 19.87 -15.91 -31.42
N VAL A 12 19.11 -16.19 -32.48
CA VAL A 12 19.56 -17.00 -33.62
C VAL A 12 20.82 -16.41 -34.24
N ASP A 13 20.83 -15.11 -34.49
CA ASP A 13 21.95 -14.38 -35.08
C ASP A 13 23.19 -14.41 -34.17
N SER A 14 23.02 -14.10 -32.88
CA SER A 14 24.15 -14.08 -31.94
C SER A 14 24.72 -15.46 -31.62
N ALA A 15 23.86 -16.48 -31.56
CA ALA A 15 24.24 -17.86 -31.26
C ALA A 15 24.59 -18.68 -32.51
N HIS A 16 24.56 -18.07 -33.71
CA HIS A 16 24.82 -18.72 -35.01
C HIS A 16 23.99 -20.00 -35.21
N LYS A 17 22.70 -19.94 -34.85
CA LYS A 17 21.76 -21.07 -34.97
C LYS A 17 20.94 -20.96 -36.27
N ALA A 18 20.31 -22.06 -36.66
CA ALA A 18 19.28 -22.02 -37.71
C ALA A 18 17.94 -21.54 -37.13
N PRO A 19 17.22 -20.64 -37.81
CA PRO A 19 15.87 -20.26 -37.38
C PRO A 19 14.89 -21.43 -37.57
N PRO A 20 13.76 -21.45 -36.81
CA PRO A 20 12.71 -22.46 -36.97
C PRO A 20 11.84 -22.24 -38.22
N TRP A 21 12.08 -21.17 -38.98
CA TRP A 21 11.32 -20.77 -40.16
C TRP A 21 12.19 -20.76 -41.42
N THR A 22 11.60 -21.09 -42.56
CA THR A 22 12.25 -20.95 -43.88
C THR A 22 12.23 -19.48 -44.34
N GLU A 23 11.10 -18.80 -44.15
CA GLU A 23 10.94 -17.36 -44.36
C GLU A 23 10.50 -16.70 -43.04
N PRO A 24 11.09 -15.55 -42.68
CA PRO A 24 10.82 -14.91 -41.39
C PRO A 24 9.36 -14.43 -41.28
N PRO A 25 8.60 -14.89 -40.27
CA PRO A 25 7.29 -14.32 -39.98
C PRO A 25 7.41 -12.85 -39.53
N PRO A 26 6.28 -12.11 -39.47
CA PRO A 26 6.26 -10.74 -38.96
C PRO A 26 6.93 -10.61 -37.60
N GLY A 27 7.86 -9.66 -37.47
CA GLY A 27 8.75 -9.55 -36.31
C GLY A 27 8.07 -9.38 -34.95
N GLN A 28 6.88 -8.78 -34.95
CA GLN A 28 6.10 -8.51 -33.74
C GLN A 28 5.20 -9.70 -33.33
N TRP A 29 5.04 -10.71 -34.19
CA TRP A 29 4.27 -11.90 -33.85
C TRP A 29 5.00 -12.78 -32.85
N PRO A 30 4.28 -13.65 -32.13
CA PRO A 30 4.92 -14.67 -31.31
C PRO A 30 5.80 -15.57 -32.15
N VAL A 31 6.94 -15.94 -31.61
CA VAL A 31 7.76 -16.97 -32.22
C VAL A 31 7.11 -18.33 -32.00
N ILE A 32 6.93 -19.08 -33.09
CA ILE A 32 6.29 -20.40 -33.09
C ILE A 32 7.18 -21.44 -33.75
N GLY A 33 6.85 -22.72 -33.59
CA GLY A 33 7.62 -23.82 -34.19
C GLY A 33 8.98 -24.07 -33.52
N VAL A 34 9.23 -23.46 -32.36
CA VAL A 34 10.46 -23.57 -31.59
C VAL A 34 10.39 -24.82 -30.71
N LEU A 35 11.40 -25.69 -30.82
CA LEU A 35 11.50 -26.87 -29.98
C LEU A 35 11.65 -26.47 -28.51
N TRP A 36 11.19 -27.31 -27.58
CA TRP A 36 11.27 -27.05 -26.14
C TRP A 36 12.72 -26.79 -25.72
N SER A 37 13.66 -27.60 -26.21
CA SER A 37 15.10 -27.45 -25.95
C SER A 37 15.67 -26.13 -26.46
N GLU A 38 15.18 -25.64 -27.59
CA GLU A 38 15.56 -24.35 -28.17
C GLU A 38 14.99 -23.16 -27.40
N ALA A 39 13.75 -23.29 -26.93
CA ALA A 39 13.09 -22.31 -26.09
C ALA A 39 13.79 -22.18 -24.73
N ALA A 40 14.14 -23.31 -24.10
CA ALA A 40 14.93 -23.35 -22.88
C ALA A 40 16.32 -22.69 -23.07
N ALA A 41 17.00 -23.00 -24.18
CA ALA A 41 18.30 -22.41 -24.51
C ALA A 41 18.21 -20.90 -24.77
N TYR A 42 17.15 -20.42 -25.45
CA TYR A 42 16.88 -18.98 -25.59
C TYR A 42 16.70 -18.32 -24.22
N CYS A 43 15.95 -18.93 -23.32
CA CYS A 43 15.71 -18.34 -22.00
C CYS A 43 16.99 -18.22 -21.17
N GLY A 44 17.87 -19.22 -21.21
CA GLY A 44 19.18 -19.16 -20.58
C GLY A 44 20.12 -18.13 -21.21
N TRP A 45 20.05 -17.96 -22.53
CA TRP A 45 20.80 -16.91 -23.24
C TRP A 45 20.30 -15.50 -22.91
N ARG A 46 18.98 -15.32 -22.88
CA ARG A 46 18.34 -14.00 -22.71
C ARG A 46 18.73 -13.33 -21.40
N GLN A 47 18.92 -14.10 -20.34
CA GLN A 47 19.26 -13.59 -19.02
C GLN A 47 19.86 -14.70 -18.13
N SER A 48 20.76 -14.33 -17.24
CA SER A 48 21.30 -15.26 -16.22
C SER A 48 20.16 -15.81 -15.32
N GLY A 49 20.14 -17.13 -15.12
CA GLY A 49 19.05 -17.84 -14.42
C GLY A 49 17.71 -17.83 -15.18
N GLY A 50 17.73 -17.55 -16.49
CA GLY A 50 16.55 -17.62 -17.33
C GLY A 50 16.21 -19.07 -17.70
N ARG A 51 14.92 -19.42 -17.60
CA ARG A 51 14.38 -20.74 -17.94
C ARG A 51 12.95 -20.62 -18.46
N LEU A 52 12.37 -21.72 -18.90
CA LEU A 52 10.91 -21.79 -19.09
C LEU A 52 10.21 -21.75 -17.72
N PRO A 53 9.01 -21.15 -17.61
CA PRO A 53 8.21 -21.21 -16.39
C PRO A 53 7.79 -22.65 -16.12
N THR A 54 7.72 -23.06 -14.85
CA THR A 54 7.02 -24.30 -14.48
C THR A 54 5.52 -24.18 -14.77
N GLU A 55 4.82 -25.32 -14.87
CA GLU A 55 3.36 -25.32 -15.02
C GLU A 55 2.67 -24.51 -13.91
N ASP A 56 3.10 -24.67 -12.65
CA ASP A 56 2.52 -23.96 -11.50
C ASP A 56 2.77 -22.45 -11.55
N GLU A 57 3.97 -22.01 -11.93
CA GLU A 57 4.28 -20.58 -12.07
C GLU A 57 3.47 -19.94 -13.20
N TRP A 58 3.34 -20.66 -14.32
CA TRP A 58 2.55 -20.21 -15.45
C TRP A 58 1.07 -20.08 -15.05
N GLU A 59 0.53 -21.09 -14.37
CA GLU A 59 -0.86 -21.12 -13.92
C GLU A 59 -1.13 -20.07 -12.84
N ALA A 60 -0.24 -19.90 -11.87
CA ALA A 60 -0.35 -18.88 -10.84
C ALA A 60 -0.32 -17.47 -11.44
N ALA A 61 0.53 -17.24 -12.44
CA ALA A 61 0.55 -15.99 -13.19
C ALA A 61 -0.78 -15.75 -13.91
N ALA A 62 -1.37 -16.79 -14.53
CA ALA A 62 -2.62 -16.66 -15.27
C ALA A 62 -3.86 -16.50 -14.37
N ARG A 63 -4.03 -17.34 -13.34
CA ARG A 63 -5.27 -17.44 -12.54
C ARG A 63 -5.39 -16.41 -11.44
N GLY A 64 -4.27 -15.93 -10.93
CA GLY A 64 -4.23 -15.04 -9.78
C GLY A 64 -4.69 -15.65 -8.46
N PRO A 65 -4.61 -14.88 -7.36
CA PRO A 65 -4.89 -15.37 -6.01
C PRO A 65 -6.34 -15.81 -5.81
N ARG A 66 -7.24 -15.42 -6.71
CA ARG A 66 -8.65 -15.82 -6.71
C ARG A 66 -8.92 -17.13 -7.48
N GLY A 67 -7.91 -17.69 -8.16
CA GLY A 67 -8.03 -18.97 -8.86
C GLY A 67 -8.91 -18.93 -10.10
N TRP A 68 -9.03 -17.78 -10.77
CA TRP A 68 -9.95 -17.57 -11.88
C TRP A 68 -9.70 -18.49 -13.08
N ARG A 69 -10.76 -18.76 -13.84
CA ARG A 69 -10.70 -19.55 -15.08
C ARG A 69 -9.92 -18.85 -16.21
N TYR A 70 -10.04 -17.54 -16.32
CA TYR A 70 -9.30 -16.68 -17.24
C TYR A 70 -8.57 -15.58 -16.44
N PRO A 71 -7.53 -14.93 -16.99
CA PRO A 71 -6.81 -13.87 -16.28
C PRO A 71 -7.67 -12.70 -15.78
N TRP A 72 -8.85 -12.51 -16.38
CA TRP A 72 -9.78 -11.43 -16.07
C TRP A 72 -11.04 -11.89 -15.31
N GLY A 73 -11.21 -13.19 -15.01
CA GLY A 73 -12.38 -13.70 -14.30
C GLY A 73 -12.82 -15.09 -14.75
N ASP A 74 -14.02 -15.51 -14.32
CA ASP A 74 -14.52 -16.87 -14.62
C ASP A 74 -15.34 -16.97 -15.91
N ARG A 75 -15.62 -15.85 -16.56
CA ARG A 75 -16.41 -15.78 -17.81
C ARG A 75 -15.53 -15.39 -19.00
N TRP A 76 -15.80 -16.02 -20.14
CA TRP A 76 -15.16 -15.64 -21.41
C TRP A 76 -15.64 -14.26 -21.84
N GLU A 77 -14.69 -13.41 -22.24
CA GLU A 77 -14.97 -12.07 -22.77
C GLU A 77 -14.21 -11.90 -24.08
N ARG A 78 -14.97 -11.84 -25.19
CA ARG A 78 -14.40 -11.65 -26.53
C ARG A 78 -13.60 -10.35 -26.59
N GLY A 79 -12.42 -10.38 -27.19
CA GLY A 79 -11.53 -9.21 -27.34
C GLY A 79 -10.54 -9.01 -26.19
N ARG A 80 -10.56 -9.85 -25.13
CA ARG A 80 -9.50 -9.88 -24.10
C ARG A 80 -8.36 -10.84 -24.43
N ALA A 81 -8.56 -11.73 -25.40
CA ALA A 81 -7.53 -12.62 -25.91
C ALA A 81 -7.75 -12.83 -27.41
N ASN A 82 -6.66 -13.05 -28.14
CA ASN A 82 -6.70 -13.60 -29.49
C ASN A 82 -6.96 -15.10 -29.38
N ALA A 83 -8.20 -15.52 -29.20
CA ALA A 83 -8.62 -16.93 -29.22
C ALA A 83 -10.02 -17.01 -29.85
N ASP A 84 -10.62 -18.19 -29.96
CA ASP A 84 -11.95 -18.37 -30.56
C ASP A 84 -12.03 -17.90 -32.02
N SER A 85 -10.91 -17.98 -32.74
CA SER A 85 -10.77 -17.49 -34.11
C SER A 85 -11.26 -16.04 -34.27
N VAL A 86 -11.07 -15.20 -33.25
CA VAL A 86 -11.38 -13.76 -33.32
C VAL A 86 -10.56 -13.09 -34.43
N ARG A 87 -9.38 -13.64 -34.72
CA ARG A 87 -8.57 -13.37 -35.91
C ARG A 87 -8.19 -14.72 -36.54
N ASP A 88 -8.01 -14.74 -37.84
CA ASP A 88 -7.60 -15.95 -38.58
C ASP A 88 -6.09 -16.26 -38.44
N THR A 89 -5.37 -15.49 -37.62
CA THR A 89 -3.91 -15.58 -37.45
C THR A 89 -3.44 -14.99 -36.12
N PHE A 90 -2.13 -15.09 -35.85
CA PHE A 90 -1.46 -14.46 -34.72
C PHE A 90 -1.59 -12.93 -34.73
N ALA A 91 -1.63 -12.36 -33.53
CA ALA A 91 -1.54 -10.93 -33.29
C ALA A 91 -0.12 -10.54 -32.84
N PRO A 92 0.27 -9.26 -32.98
CA PRO A 92 1.46 -8.74 -32.32
C PRO A 92 1.45 -9.09 -30.82
N VAL A 93 2.58 -9.53 -30.28
CA VAL A 93 2.71 -9.83 -28.84
C VAL A 93 2.28 -8.61 -28.02
N GLY A 94 1.30 -8.81 -27.13
CA GLY A 94 0.72 -7.80 -26.26
C GLY A 94 -0.38 -6.94 -26.89
N ALA A 95 -0.86 -7.25 -28.09
CA ALA A 95 -1.91 -6.50 -28.77
C ALA A 95 -3.24 -6.45 -27.98
N ASP A 96 -3.58 -7.54 -27.26
CA ASP A 96 -4.82 -7.64 -26.49
C ASP A 96 -4.57 -7.37 -24.99
N SER A 97 -4.06 -6.17 -24.68
CA SER A 97 -3.64 -5.80 -23.31
C SER A 97 -4.76 -5.78 -22.26
N LEU A 98 -6.03 -5.87 -22.68
CA LEU A 98 -7.20 -5.93 -21.81
C LEU A 98 -7.36 -7.29 -21.10
N GLY A 99 -6.69 -8.34 -21.57
CA GLY A 99 -6.64 -9.65 -20.91
C GLY A 99 -5.45 -9.86 -19.98
N ARG A 100 -4.81 -8.77 -19.55
CA ARG A 100 -3.62 -8.82 -18.68
C ARG A 100 -3.95 -9.52 -17.36
N SER A 101 -3.09 -10.45 -16.96
CA SER A 101 -3.14 -11.09 -15.65
C SER A 101 -2.77 -10.15 -14.50
N TRP A 102 -3.04 -10.60 -13.27
CA TRP A 102 -2.75 -9.86 -12.05
C TRP A 102 -1.27 -9.52 -11.83
N VAL A 103 -0.34 -10.34 -12.37
CA VAL A 103 1.11 -10.04 -12.37
C VAL A 103 1.54 -9.13 -13.53
N GLY A 104 0.58 -8.63 -14.29
CA GLY A 104 0.82 -7.76 -15.43
C GLY A 104 1.24 -8.49 -16.70
N ALA A 105 1.23 -9.82 -16.73
CA ALA A 105 1.56 -10.60 -17.92
C ALA A 105 0.38 -10.63 -18.90
N VAL A 106 0.66 -10.39 -20.18
CA VAL A 106 -0.29 -10.41 -21.30
C VAL A 106 -0.17 -11.72 -22.08
N ASP A 107 -1.15 -11.97 -22.95
CA ASP A 107 -1.24 -13.15 -23.83
C ASP A 107 -1.05 -14.46 -23.05
N MET A 108 -1.54 -14.50 -21.80
CA MET A 108 -1.54 -15.75 -21.02
C MET A 108 -2.54 -16.74 -21.62
N ILE A 109 -3.56 -16.25 -22.32
CA ILE A 109 -4.59 -17.07 -22.97
C ILE A 109 -4.68 -16.60 -24.41
N GLY A 110 -4.67 -17.54 -25.36
CA GLY A 110 -4.74 -17.23 -26.77
C GLY A 110 -3.40 -16.77 -27.36
N ASN A 111 -3.47 -16.33 -28.61
CA ASN A 111 -2.38 -16.05 -29.53
C ASN A 111 -1.60 -17.31 -29.92
N ALA A 112 -0.77 -17.84 -29.02
CA ALA A 112 -0.09 -19.11 -29.21
C ALA A 112 -0.08 -19.94 -27.92
N TRP A 113 -0.04 -21.26 -28.09
CA TRP A 113 0.26 -22.17 -27.00
C TRP A 113 1.65 -21.90 -26.44
N GLU A 114 1.86 -22.08 -25.15
CA GLU A 114 3.16 -21.82 -24.54
C GLU A 114 3.78 -23.02 -23.85
N TRP A 115 5.06 -23.26 -24.15
CA TRP A 115 5.88 -24.21 -23.43
C TRP A 115 6.01 -23.87 -21.95
N THR A 116 5.96 -24.91 -21.11
CA THR A 116 6.41 -24.88 -19.72
C THR A 116 7.64 -25.79 -19.53
N ALA A 117 8.34 -25.65 -18.41
CA ALA A 117 9.45 -26.50 -18.03
C ALA A 117 9.02 -27.93 -17.63
N THR A 118 7.71 -28.18 -17.51
CA THR A 118 7.18 -29.44 -16.98
C THR A 118 7.17 -30.53 -18.05
N ALA A 119 7.90 -31.62 -17.82
CA ALA A 119 7.82 -32.82 -18.64
C ALA A 119 6.50 -33.57 -18.43
N GLY A 120 6.03 -34.29 -19.44
CA GLY A 120 4.80 -35.05 -19.38
C GLY A 120 4.79 -36.24 -20.35
N THR A 121 3.71 -37.01 -20.27
CA THR A 121 3.45 -38.12 -21.21
C THR A 121 2.23 -37.77 -22.06
N GLY A 122 2.42 -37.71 -23.38
CA GLY A 122 1.38 -37.39 -24.35
C GLY A 122 0.54 -38.60 -24.77
N PRO A 123 -0.39 -38.41 -25.73
CA PRO A 123 -1.21 -39.49 -26.27
C PRO A 123 -0.35 -40.64 -26.81
N GLY A 124 -0.69 -41.88 -26.44
CA GLY A 124 0.07 -43.07 -26.84
C GLY A 124 1.37 -43.33 -26.04
N GLY A 125 1.59 -42.63 -24.91
CA GLY A 125 2.74 -42.88 -24.04
C GLY A 125 4.04 -42.18 -24.45
N ALA A 126 4.00 -41.33 -25.48
CA ALA A 126 5.18 -40.63 -25.96
C ALA A 126 5.63 -39.53 -24.98
N PRO A 127 6.94 -39.38 -24.72
CA PRO A 127 7.46 -38.30 -23.89
C PRO A 127 7.26 -36.95 -24.58
N GLY A 128 6.95 -35.93 -23.79
CA GLY A 128 6.76 -34.56 -24.25
C GLY A 128 6.82 -33.55 -23.12
N HIS A 129 6.43 -32.32 -23.41
CA HIS A 129 6.37 -31.24 -22.42
C HIS A 129 4.98 -30.62 -22.38
N VAL A 130 4.63 -30.07 -21.22
CA VAL A 130 3.34 -29.43 -21.01
C VAL A 130 3.30 -28.10 -21.76
N ILE A 131 2.17 -27.85 -22.44
CA ILE A 131 1.78 -26.57 -23.00
C ILE A 131 0.53 -26.03 -22.32
N ARG A 132 0.40 -24.71 -22.26
CA ARG A 132 -0.69 -24.00 -21.56
C ARG A 132 -1.25 -22.84 -22.39
N GLY A 133 -2.44 -22.38 -22.01
CA GLY A 133 -3.04 -21.13 -22.48
C GLY A 133 -4.09 -21.30 -23.58
N GLY A 134 -3.64 -21.56 -24.81
CA GLY A 134 -4.48 -21.62 -26.01
C GLY A 134 -3.85 -20.83 -27.16
N ALA A 135 -4.15 -21.19 -28.39
CA ALA A 135 -3.79 -20.41 -29.58
C ALA A 135 -4.98 -19.62 -30.14
N PHE A 136 -4.74 -18.82 -31.18
CA PHE A 136 -5.76 -17.97 -31.82
C PHE A 136 -7.01 -18.71 -32.31
N ASP A 137 -6.85 -19.97 -32.71
CA ASP A 137 -7.90 -20.86 -33.19
C ASP A 137 -8.55 -21.72 -32.09
N THR A 138 -8.08 -21.60 -30.85
CA THR A 138 -8.53 -22.46 -29.74
C THR A 138 -9.88 -21.96 -29.19
N PRO A 139 -10.89 -22.83 -29.03
CA PRO A 139 -12.19 -22.42 -28.50
C PRO A 139 -12.12 -22.03 -27.02
N PRO A 140 -12.97 -21.09 -26.52
CA PRO A 140 -12.89 -20.53 -25.18
C PRO A 140 -12.87 -21.56 -24.04
N GLN A 141 -13.56 -22.68 -24.22
CA GLN A 141 -13.64 -23.73 -23.20
C GLN A 141 -12.29 -24.41 -22.98
N SER A 142 -11.41 -24.38 -24.00
CA SER A 142 -10.06 -24.95 -23.98
C SER A 142 -8.96 -23.88 -23.90
N ALA A 143 -9.24 -22.64 -24.29
CA ALA A 143 -8.35 -21.51 -24.09
C ALA A 143 -8.51 -20.96 -22.65
N THR A 144 -8.11 -21.73 -21.64
CA THR A 144 -8.30 -21.36 -20.22
C THR A 144 -7.00 -21.44 -19.43
N ALA A 145 -6.95 -20.73 -18.31
CA ALA A 145 -5.75 -20.67 -17.47
C ALA A 145 -5.42 -22.02 -16.81
N ALA A 146 -6.38 -22.94 -16.74
CA ALA A 146 -6.23 -24.29 -16.19
C ALA A 146 -5.99 -25.36 -17.28
N PHE A 147 -6.15 -25.02 -18.56
CA PHE A 147 -6.03 -26.01 -19.64
C PHE A 147 -4.57 -26.41 -19.83
N ARG A 148 -4.35 -27.72 -19.94
CA ARG A 148 -3.05 -28.33 -20.23
C ARG A 148 -3.15 -29.36 -21.34
N ALA A 149 -2.12 -29.40 -22.18
CA ALA A 149 -1.85 -30.51 -23.07
C ALA A 149 -0.36 -30.88 -23.00
N VAL A 150 0.01 -32.07 -23.48
CA VAL A 150 1.41 -32.51 -23.56
C VAL A 150 1.76 -32.74 -25.01
N PHE A 151 2.72 -31.97 -25.52
CA PHE A 151 3.16 -32.04 -26.91
C PHE A 151 4.55 -32.67 -27.00
N PRO A 152 4.80 -33.55 -27.99
CA PRO A 152 6.15 -34.06 -28.23
C PRO A 152 7.05 -32.93 -28.75
N ASP A 153 8.35 -33.02 -28.47
CA ASP A 153 9.33 -32.04 -28.97
C ASP A 153 9.64 -32.29 -30.46
N ARG A 154 8.64 -32.07 -31.33
CA ARG A 154 8.69 -32.32 -32.78
C ARG A 154 8.04 -31.16 -33.53
N ARG A 155 8.78 -30.46 -34.38
CA ARG A 155 8.32 -29.24 -35.07
C ARG A 155 6.98 -29.38 -35.81
N THR A 156 6.68 -30.56 -36.36
CA THR A 156 5.41 -30.81 -37.07
C THR A 156 4.16 -30.64 -36.20
N TRP A 157 4.30 -30.64 -34.87
CA TRP A 157 3.21 -30.43 -33.91
C TRP A 157 3.15 -29.01 -33.35
N LEU A 158 4.12 -28.15 -33.70
CA LEU A 158 4.36 -26.86 -33.03
C LEU A 158 3.91 -25.65 -33.85
N GLY A 159 2.98 -25.86 -34.78
CA GLY A 159 2.47 -24.83 -35.69
C GLY A 159 1.95 -23.60 -34.95
N HIS A 160 1.37 -23.76 -33.76
CA HIS A 160 0.86 -22.66 -32.94
C HIS A 160 1.51 -22.62 -31.54
N THR A 161 2.73 -23.15 -31.38
CA THR A 161 3.39 -23.25 -30.07
C THR A 161 4.59 -22.33 -29.99
N GLY A 162 4.49 -21.31 -29.13
CA GLY A 162 5.55 -20.43 -28.71
C GLY A 162 5.95 -20.65 -27.25
N PHE A 163 6.50 -19.61 -26.62
CA PHE A 163 6.96 -19.69 -25.23
C PHE A 163 7.21 -18.31 -24.60
N ARG A 164 7.39 -18.33 -23.27
CA ARG A 164 7.91 -17.22 -22.49
C ARG A 164 9.02 -17.68 -21.55
N CYS A 165 9.82 -16.74 -21.09
CA CYS A 165 10.88 -17.01 -20.11
C CYS A 165 10.46 -16.54 -18.72
N ALA A 166 10.76 -17.38 -17.72
CA ALA A 166 10.82 -17.03 -16.33
C ALA A 166 12.26 -16.71 -15.92
N ARG A 167 12.41 -15.96 -14.83
CA ARG A 167 13.68 -15.85 -14.11
C ARG A 167 13.54 -16.67 -12.85
N ASP A 168 14.60 -17.38 -12.47
CA ASP A 168 14.73 -17.75 -11.07
C ASP A 168 14.74 -16.45 -10.25
N VAL A 169 13.63 -16.23 -9.54
CA VAL A 169 13.74 -15.48 -8.30
C VAL A 169 14.54 -16.42 -7.44
N SER A 170 15.77 -16.04 -7.10
CA SER A 170 16.38 -16.60 -5.90
C SER A 170 15.42 -16.26 -4.77
N VAL A 171 14.44 -17.13 -4.52
CA VAL A 171 13.76 -17.16 -3.26
C VAL A 171 14.88 -17.61 -2.35
N ARG A 172 15.61 -16.62 -1.82
CA ARG A 172 16.34 -16.81 -0.59
C ARG A 172 15.29 -17.46 0.30
N ALA A 173 15.48 -18.76 0.59
CA ALA A 173 14.60 -19.45 1.52
C ALA A 173 14.38 -18.47 2.67
N PRO A 174 13.11 -18.12 2.99
CA PRO A 174 12.84 -17.04 3.93
C PRO A 174 13.76 -17.28 5.11
N ALA A 175 14.66 -16.33 5.37
CA ALA A 175 15.65 -16.49 6.42
C ALA A 175 14.87 -16.94 7.66
N ALA A 176 15.31 -18.03 8.29
CA ALA A 176 14.59 -18.61 9.41
C ALA A 176 14.22 -17.45 10.35
N PRO A 177 12.94 -17.29 10.71
CA PRO A 177 12.50 -16.14 11.49
C PRO A 177 13.37 -16.07 12.75
N ALA A 178 13.73 -14.85 13.16
CA ALA A 178 14.57 -14.67 14.34
C ALA A 178 13.98 -15.47 15.50
N PRO A 179 14.76 -16.25 16.26
CA PRO A 179 14.21 -17.16 17.27
C PRO A 179 13.30 -16.44 18.28
N THR A 180 13.57 -15.16 18.56
CA THR A 180 12.81 -14.30 19.46
C THR A 180 11.80 -13.39 18.73
N SER A 181 11.28 -13.83 17.58
CA SER A 181 10.29 -13.08 16.81
C SER A 181 8.85 -13.47 17.12
N VAL A 182 7.99 -12.48 17.31
CA VAL A 182 6.60 -12.65 17.73
C VAL A 182 5.67 -11.74 16.94
N ALA A 183 4.48 -12.25 16.60
CA ALA A 183 3.38 -11.43 16.12
C ALA A 183 2.17 -11.60 17.03
N VAL A 184 1.56 -10.48 17.42
CA VAL A 184 0.30 -10.48 18.18
C VAL A 184 -0.85 -10.28 17.21
N LEU A 185 -1.63 -11.31 16.98
CA LEU A 185 -2.83 -11.25 16.15
C LEU A 185 -3.91 -10.46 16.89
N TYR A 186 -4.83 -9.88 16.12
CA TYR A 186 -5.94 -9.15 16.71
C TYR A 186 -6.80 -10.10 17.54
N PHE A 187 -6.96 -9.76 18.81
CA PHE A 187 -7.84 -10.49 19.72
C PHE A 187 -9.27 -10.45 19.18
N ASP A 188 -10.01 -11.55 19.37
CA ASP A 188 -11.41 -11.60 18.99
C ASP A 188 -12.26 -10.80 19.99
N ASN A 189 -13.17 -9.97 19.47
CA ASN A 189 -14.18 -9.35 20.31
C ASN A 189 -15.36 -10.31 20.49
N GLN A 190 -15.52 -10.85 21.69
CA GLN A 190 -16.61 -11.73 22.09
C GLN A 190 -17.65 -11.00 22.98
N SER A 191 -17.55 -9.68 23.14
CA SER A 191 -18.61 -8.87 23.74
C SER A 191 -19.87 -8.90 22.85
N SER A 192 -21.04 -8.87 23.49
CA SER A 192 -22.33 -8.71 22.80
C SER A 192 -22.54 -7.29 22.28
N ASP A 193 -21.89 -6.30 22.90
CA ASP A 193 -21.97 -4.91 22.49
C ASP A 193 -20.84 -4.57 21.48
N THR A 194 -21.23 -4.03 20.32
CA THR A 194 -20.29 -3.54 19.31
C THR A 194 -19.48 -2.33 19.78
N ALA A 195 -19.94 -1.60 20.80
CA ALA A 195 -19.21 -0.50 21.42
C ALA A 195 -17.87 -0.95 22.01
N ASP A 196 -17.75 -2.22 22.39
CA ASP A 196 -16.55 -2.83 22.97
C ASP A 196 -15.50 -3.27 21.94
N ALA A 197 -15.74 -3.07 20.63
CA ALA A 197 -14.80 -3.47 19.58
C ALA A 197 -13.40 -2.84 19.73
N TYR A 198 -13.32 -1.70 20.41
CA TYR A 198 -12.05 -1.06 20.75
C TYR A 198 -11.22 -1.88 21.74
N LEU A 199 -11.82 -2.70 22.62
CA LEU A 199 -11.10 -3.48 23.64
C LEU A 199 -10.13 -4.46 22.99
N ALA A 200 -10.63 -5.23 22.02
CA ALA A 200 -9.83 -6.20 21.26
C ALA A 200 -8.67 -5.53 20.52
N THR A 201 -8.98 -4.42 19.83
CA THR A 201 -7.97 -3.65 19.09
C THR A 201 -6.96 -3.02 20.03
N GLY A 202 -7.42 -2.41 21.12
CA GLY A 202 -6.60 -1.71 22.12
C GLY A 202 -5.67 -2.65 22.86
N LEU A 203 -6.17 -3.79 23.33
CA LEU A 203 -5.38 -4.82 23.98
C LEU A 203 -4.28 -5.34 23.04
N THR A 204 -4.62 -5.64 21.79
CA THR A 204 -3.66 -6.10 20.78
C THR A 204 -2.55 -5.06 20.57
N GLU A 205 -2.92 -3.80 20.32
CA GLU A 205 -1.94 -2.74 20.05
C GLU A 205 -1.10 -2.37 21.28
N GLY A 206 -1.68 -2.45 22.46
CA GLY A 206 -0.99 -2.27 23.74
C GLY A 206 0.09 -3.34 23.94
N ILE A 207 -0.25 -4.63 23.76
CA ILE A 207 0.72 -5.73 23.83
C ILE A 207 1.84 -5.54 22.79
N ILE A 208 1.52 -5.25 21.53
CA ILE A 208 2.53 -5.01 20.48
C ILE A 208 3.48 -3.89 20.89
N THR A 209 2.94 -2.78 21.41
CA THR A 209 3.73 -1.62 21.83
C THR A 209 4.67 -1.97 22.97
N ARG A 210 4.20 -2.69 24.00
CA ARG A 210 5.02 -3.10 25.15
C ARG A 210 6.13 -4.06 24.74
N LEU A 211 5.79 -5.09 23.94
CA LEU A 211 6.78 -6.05 23.44
C LEU A 211 7.84 -5.36 22.58
N GLY A 212 7.44 -4.37 21.76
CA GLY A 212 8.35 -3.62 20.89
C GLY A 212 9.43 -2.82 21.63
N ARG A 213 9.24 -2.54 22.93
CA ARG A 213 10.24 -1.87 23.79
C ARG A 213 11.29 -2.81 24.36
N VAL A 214 11.15 -4.12 24.15
CA VAL A 214 12.14 -5.11 24.57
C VAL A 214 13.07 -5.39 23.38
N GLU A 215 14.26 -4.79 23.39
CA GLU A 215 15.19 -4.74 22.23
C GLU A 215 15.53 -6.12 21.63
N ARG A 216 15.61 -7.16 22.47
CA ARG A 216 15.91 -8.53 22.02
C ARG A 216 14.75 -9.23 21.30
N LEU A 217 13.54 -8.68 21.33
CA LEU A 217 12.37 -9.22 20.65
C LEU A 217 12.22 -8.59 19.28
N THR A 218 11.92 -9.42 18.28
CA THR A 218 11.52 -8.94 16.96
C THR A 218 10.00 -8.99 16.86
N VAL A 219 9.33 -7.87 17.09
CA VAL A 219 7.86 -7.80 17.11
C VAL A 219 7.34 -7.34 15.76
N LYS A 220 6.33 -8.03 15.21
CA LYS A 220 5.66 -7.57 13.99
C LYS A 220 4.73 -6.41 14.28
N SER A 221 4.71 -5.44 13.35
CA SER A 221 3.90 -4.25 13.46
C SER A 221 2.40 -4.57 13.47
N ARG A 222 1.60 -3.68 14.06
CA ARG A 222 0.13 -3.76 14.03
C ARG A 222 -0.45 -3.86 12.61
N ASN A 223 0.18 -3.22 11.63
CA ASN A 223 -0.31 -3.23 10.25
C ASN A 223 -0.05 -4.59 9.60
N ALA A 224 1.11 -5.21 9.84
CA ALA A 224 1.45 -6.54 9.31
C ALA A 224 0.47 -7.64 9.76
N VAL A 225 -0.04 -7.53 11.00
CA VAL A 225 -1.00 -8.48 11.56
C VAL A 225 -2.46 -8.13 11.22
N ARG A 226 -2.73 -6.92 10.73
CA ARG A 226 -4.08 -6.43 10.43
C ARG A 226 -4.79 -7.24 9.36
N ARG A 227 -4.08 -7.72 8.35
CA ARG A 227 -4.65 -8.58 7.30
C ARG A 227 -5.13 -9.95 7.80
N PHE A 228 -4.69 -10.37 9.00
CA PHE A 228 -5.11 -11.61 9.64
C PHE A 228 -6.23 -11.39 10.68
N ARG A 229 -6.76 -10.16 10.80
CA ARG A 229 -7.88 -9.86 11.69
C ARG A 229 -9.10 -10.69 11.29
N GLY A 230 -9.71 -11.37 12.26
CA GLY A 230 -10.87 -12.23 12.03
C GLY A 230 -10.58 -13.49 11.22
N SER A 231 -9.30 -13.76 10.91
CA SER A 231 -8.89 -15.06 10.37
C SER A 231 -8.73 -16.01 11.54
N ALA A 232 -9.45 -17.12 11.54
CA ALA A 232 -9.16 -18.21 12.47
C ALA A 232 -7.70 -18.64 12.26
N VAL A 233 -6.97 -18.87 13.36
CA VAL A 233 -5.56 -19.31 13.31
C VAL A 233 -5.50 -20.83 13.05
N ASP A 234 -6.28 -21.30 12.07
CA ASP A 234 -6.36 -22.72 11.71
C ASP A 234 -5.06 -23.20 11.04
N ASP A 235 -4.29 -22.26 10.48
CA ASP A 235 -2.94 -22.49 9.95
C ASP A 235 -1.90 -21.54 10.59
N PRO A 236 -1.45 -21.82 11.84
CA PRO A 236 -0.39 -21.05 12.48
C PRO A 236 0.91 -21.03 11.66
N ALA A 237 1.17 -22.08 10.88
CA ALA A 237 2.38 -22.20 10.06
C ALA A 237 2.33 -21.28 8.83
N GLY A 238 1.19 -21.19 8.16
CA GLY A 238 0.95 -20.24 7.08
C GLY A 238 1.05 -18.80 7.56
N VAL A 239 0.36 -18.47 8.66
CA VAL A 239 0.42 -17.13 9.26
C VAL A 239 1.86 -16.78 9.69
N GLY A 240 2.55 -17.73 10.34
CA GLY A 240 3.94 -17.62 10.75
C GLY A 240 4.91 -17.36 9.60
N ARG A 241 4.78 -18.10 8.49
CA ARG A 241 5.56 -17.89 7.27
C ARG A 241 5.28 -16.54 6.64
N ALA A 242 4.00 -16.17 6.55
CA ALA A 242 3.57 -14.92 5.93
C ALA A 242 4.03 -13.68 6.72
N LEU A 243 4.07 -13.78 8.05
CA LEU A 243 4.59 -12.73 8.93
C LEU A 243 6.10 -12.82 9.13
N GLY A 244 6.71 -13.99 8.90
CA GLY A 244 8.12 -14.24 9.20
C GLY A 244 8.41 -14.16 10.70
N VAL A 245 7.66 -14.91 11.50
CA VAL A 245 7.82 -15.00 12.97
C VAL A 245 7.93 -16.42 13.48
N ALA A 246 8.60 -16.58 14.63
CA ALA A 246 8.73 -17.86 15.33
C ALA A 246 7.53 -18.15 16.23
N PHE A 247 6.86 -17.11 16.73
CA PHE A 247 5.72 -17.21 17.64
C PHE A 247 4.53 -16.37 17.19
N LEU A 248 3.33 -16.87 17.45
CA LEU A 248 2.06 -16.15 17.29
C LEU A 248 1.37 -16.05 18.64
N VAL A 249 0.79 -14.88 18.91
CA VAL A 249 -0.08 -14.63 20.04
C VAL A 249 -1.49 -14.41 19.50
N ASN A 250 -2.47 -15.11 20.05
CA ASN A 250 -3.89 -14.95 19.75
C ASN A 250 -4.68 -14.96 21.07
N GLY A 251 -5.96 -14.61 20.99
CA GLY A 251 -6.78 -14.50 22.18
C GLY A 251 -8.14 -13.88 21.90
N ALA A 252 -8.95 -13.76 22.93
CA ALA A 252 -10.25 -13.12 22.86
C ALA A 252 -10.47 -12.22 24.07
N VAL A 253 -11.34 -11.22 23.90
CA VAL A 253 -11.81 -10.34 24.98
C VAL A 253 -13.32 -10.27 24.96
N ARG A 254 -13.91 -10.37 26.15
CA ARG A 254 -15.34 -10.21 26.37
C ARG A 254 -15.56 -9.37 27.61
N ARG A 255 -16.31 -8.28 27.47
CA ARG A 255 -16.88 -7.53 28.59
C ARG A 255 -18.30 -8.03 28.86
N SER A 256 -18.64 -8.13 30.14
CA SER A 256 -19.96 -8.57 30.62
C SER A 256 -20.28 -7.86 31.93
N SER A 257 -21.50 -8.04 32.44
CA SER A 257 -21.87 -7.50 33.75
C SER A 257 -21.00 -8.00 34.92
N ALA A 258 -20.33 -9.15 34.77
CA ALA A 258 -19.41 -9.71 35.77
C ALA A 258 -17.97 -9.20 35.65
N GLY A 259 -17.69 -8.30 34.71
CA GLY A 259 -16.36 -7.76 34.43
C GLY A 259 -15.78 -8.18 33.07
N LEU A 260 -14.46 -8.00 32.95
CA LEU A 260 -13.67 -8.32 31.77
C LEU A 260 -13.11 -9.75 31.84
N HIS A 261 -13.34 -10.49 30.76
CA HIS A 261 -12.81 -11.81 30.52
C HIS A 261 -11.86 -11.77 29.30
N VAL A 262 -10.59 -12.09 29.52
CA VAL A 262 -9.57 -12.12 28.46
C VAL A 262 -8.93 -13.50 28.43
N THR A 263 -8.81 -14.09 27.24
CA THR A 263 -7.97 -15.26 26.99
C THR A 263 -6.80 -14.85 26.10
N ALA A 264 -5.62 -15.39 26.37
CA ALA A 264 -4.44 -15.17 25.55
C ALA A 264 -3.64 -16.46 25.46
N GLU A 265 -3.14 -16.77 24.27
CA GLU A 265 -2.35 -17.95 23.99
C GLU A 265 -1.12 -17.57 23.16
N LEU A 266 -0.05 -18.33 23.33
CA LEU A 266 1.20 -18.24 22.61
C LEU A 266 1.48 -19.59 21.97
N VAL A 267 1.63 -19.61 20.65
CA VAL A 267 1.89 -20.82 19.87
C VAL A 267 3.18 -20.67 19.07
N ARG A 268 3.89 -21.79 18.87
CA ARG A 268 5.02 -21.85 17.94
C ARG A 268 4.48 -21.83 16.52
N ALA A 269 4.86 -20.82 15.75
CA ALA A 269 4.29 -20.59 14.44
C ALA A 269 4.57 -21.76 13.49
N THR A 270 5.77 -22.34 13.50
CA THR A 270 6.16 -23.42 12.57
C THR A 270 5.39 -24.73 12.74
N SER A 271 4.91 -25.03 13.95
CA SER A 271 4.32 -26.33 14.29
C SER A 271 2.92 -26.25 14.89
N GLY A 272 2.41 -25.05 15.17
CA GLY A 272 1.16 -24.84 15.91
C GLY A 272 1.22 -25.31 17.37
N VAL A 273 2.38 -25.70 17.88
CA VAL A 273 2.52 -26.23 19.26
C VAL A 273 2.22 -25.12 20.25
N HIS A 274 1.27 -25.38 21.14
CA HIS A 274 0.94 -24.50 22.26
C HIS A 274 2.12 -24.38 23.23
N VAL A 275 2.53 -23.13 23.51
CA VAL A 275 3.64 -22.80 24.41
C VAL A 275 3.13 -22.33 25.77
N TRP A 276 2.08 -21.51 25.75
CA TRP A 276 1.48 -20.93 26.95
C TRP A 276 0.06 -20.45 26.64
N GLY A 277 -0.81 -20.51 27.63
CA GLY A 277 -2.16 -19.94 27.57
C GLY A 277 -2.60 -19.51 28.96
N ALA A 278 -3.41 -18.45 29.03
CA ALA A 278 -3.98 -17.96 30.28
C ALA A 278 -5.36 -17.34 30.07
N GLN A 279 -6.12 -17.33 31.17
CA GLN A 279 -7.41 -16.69 31.26
C GLN A 279 -7.40 -15.68 32.41
N TYR A 280 -7.87 -14.48 32.13
CA TYR A 280 -7.97 -13.38 33.07
C TYR A 280 -9.44 -13.02 33.27
N ASN A 281 -9.92 -13.13 34.51
CA ASN A 281 -11.24 -12.70 34.92
C ASN A 281 -11.07 -11.62 35.99
N ARG A 282 -11.31 -10.36 35.63
CA ARG A 282 -11.11 -9.21 36.52
C ARG A 282 -12.24 -8.19 36.33
N GLY A 283 -12.32 -7.21 37.23
CA GLY A 283 -13.22 -6.07 37.03
C GLY A 283 -12.89 -5.27 35.75
N ASP A 284 -13.85 -4.50 35.26
CA ASP A 284 -13.76 -3.79 33.97
C ASP A 284 -12.60 -2.80 33.86
N THR A 285 -12.09 -2.35 34.99
CA THR A 285 -10.97 -1.40 35.10
C THR A 285 -9.58 -2.08 35.03
N ALA A 286 -9.50 -3.41 34.94
CA ALA A 286 -8.23 -4.13 35.01
C ALA A 286 -7.52 -4.32 33.66
N LEU A 287 -8.04 -3.76 32.56
CA LEU A 287 -7.53 -4.02 31.21
C LEU A 287 -6.03 -3.72 31.06
N GLN A 288 -5.57 -2.60 31.62
CA GLN A 288 -4.15 -2.23 31.58
C GLN A 288 -3.25 -3.23 32.32
N ALA A 289 -3.70 -3.72 33.47
CA ALA A 289 -2.96 -4.71 34.25
C ALA A 289 -2.89 -6.04 33.50
N ILE A 290 -4.01 -6.47 32.90
CA ILE A 290 -4.08 -7.67 32.07
C ILE A 290 -3.13 -7.55 30.87
N GLU A 291 -3.15 -6.43 30.15
CA GLU A 291 -2.24 -6.18 29.02
C GLU A 291 -0.77 -6.29 29.45
N GLY A 292 -0.40 -5.66 30.57
CA GLY A 292 0.97 -5.69 31.08
C GLY A 292 1.42 -7.11 31.45
N GLU A 293 0.56 -7.86 32.13
CA GLU A 293 0.83 -9.25 32.51
C GLU A 293 0.98 -10.17 31.29
N ILE A 294 0.13 -9.99 30.28
CA ILE A 294 0.22 -10.73 29.02
C ILE A 294 1.55 -10.41 28.31
N ALA A 295 1.88 -9.12 28.15
CA ALA A 295 3.10 -8.69 27.48
C ALA A 295 4.37 -9.18 28.19
N ASP A 296 4.45 -9.04 29.52
CA ASP A 296 5.57 -9.53 30.33
C ASP A 296 5.74 -11.05 30.22
N THR A 297 4.61 -11.78 30.23
CA THR A 297 4.62 -13.24 30.11
C THR A 297 5.11 -13.65 28.73
N ILE A 298 4.58 -13.08 27.66
CA ILE A 298 5.01 -13.37 26.29
C ILE A 298 6.49 -13.05 26.12
N ALA A 299 6.94 -11.86 26.55
CA ALA A 299 8.34 -11.47 26.45
C ALA A 299 9.26 -12.45 27.19
N SER A 300 8.84 -12.91 28.37
CA SER A 300 9.59 -13.89 29.16
C SER A 300 9.62 -15.28 28.52
N ARG A 301 8.52 -15.71 27.91
CA ARG A 301 8.41 -17.03 27.24
C ARG A 301 9.19 -17.08 25.92
N VAL A 302 9.21 -15.96 25.18
CA VAL A 302 9.89 -15.86 23.88
C VAL A 302 11.38 -15.54 24.04
N GLY A 303 11.72 -14.59 24.90
CA GLY A 303 13.07 -14.03 25.02
C GLY A 303 13.80 -14.39 26.33
N GLY A 304 13.23 -15.21 27.20
CA GLY A 304 13.77 -15.48 28.54
C GLY A 304 13.45 -14.38 29.57
N PRO A 305 13.82 -14.54 30.85
CA PRO A 305 13.45 -13.61 31.92
C PRO A 305 13.81 -12.15 31.64
N LEU A 306 12.89 -11.23 31.93
CA LEU A 306 13.13 -9.78 31.75
C LEU A 306 14.02 -9.20 32.85
N ALA A 307 15.09 -8.51 32.45
CA ALA A 307 15.89 -7.71 33.36
C ALA A 307 15.05 -6.55 33.95
N PRO A 308 15.40 -6.00 35.12
CA PRO A 308 14.66 -4.87 35.71
C PRO A 308 14.50 -3.68 34.77
N ALA A 309 15.57 -3.32 34.04
CA ALA A 309 15.54 -2.22 33.07
C ALA A 309 14.56 -2.47 31.91
N GLU A 310 14.49 -3.71 31.40
CA GLU A 310 13.56 -4.08 30.33
C GLU A 310 12.11 -4.10 30.81
N ARG A 311 11.87 -4.54 32.05
CA ARG A 311 10.55 -4.42 32.69
C ARG A 311 10.13 -2.97 32.80
N THR A 312 11.02 -2.08 33.26
CA THR A 312 10.75 -0.65 33.33
C THR A 312 10.47 -0.05 31.94
N ALA A 313 11.27 -0.42 30.93
CA ALA A 313 11.07 0.03 29.55
C ALA A 313 9.74 -0.45 28.97
N ALA A 314 9.41 -1.74 29.11
CA ALA A 314 8.17 -2.35 28.62
C ALA A 314 6.92 -1.67 29.22
N HIS A 315 6.94 -1.39 30.52
CA HIS A 315 5.84 -0.68 31.18
C HIS A 315 5.76 0.79 30.76
N GLY A 316 6.90 1.48 30.64
CA GLY A 316 6.96 2.92 30.37
C GLY A 316 6.08 3.75 31.30
N ARG A 317 5.81 5.01 30.92
CA ARG A 317 4.90 5.91 31.65
C ARG A 317 3.49 5.77 31.13
N THR A 318 2.81 4.67 31.48
CA THR A 318 1.36 4.50 31.28
C THR A 318 0.59 5.08 32.46
N THR A 319 -0.62 5.60 32.24
CA THR A 319 -1.52 6.06 33.32
C THR A 319 -1.76 4.98 34.36
N ARG A 320 -2.05 5.32 35.62
CA ARG A 320 -2.54 4.35 36.62
C ARG A 320 -4.05 4.44 36.82
N ASP A 321 -4.70 5.39 36.17
CA ASP A 321 -6.14 5.55 36.20
C ASP A 321 -6.77 4.67 35.10
N PRO A 322 -7.56 3.65 35.47
CA PRO A 322 -8.20 2.77 34.51
C PRO A 322 -9.14 3.46 33.51
N ALA A 323 -9.87 4.48 33.96
CA ALA A 323 -10.78 5.21 33.09
C ALA A 323 -10.01 6.10 32.11
N ALA A 324 -8.88 6.70 32.54
CA ALA A 324 -7.97 7.38 31.64
C ALA A 324 -7.41 6.42 30.58
N TYR A 325 -7.06 5.19 30.99
CA TYR A 325 -6.57 4.17 30.08
C TYR A 325 -7.61 3.76 29.04
N ASP A 326 -8.84 3.54 29.49
CA ASP A 326 -9.98 3.16 28.65
C ASP A 326 -10.24 4.21 27.54
N HIS A 327 -10.29 5.49 27.93
CA HIS A 327 -10.38 6.60 26.99
C HIS A 327 -9.18 6.67 26.02
N PHE A 328 -7.96 6.43 26.51
CA PHE A 328 -6.77 6.41 25.65
C PHE A 328 -6.86 5.31 24.58
N LEU A 329 -7.37 4.12 24.93
CA LEU A 329 -7.58 3.03 23.97
C LEU A 329 -8.68 3.35 22.94
N HIS A 330 -9.80 3.94 23.38
CA HIS A 330 -10.81 4.47 22.47
C HIS A 330 -10.21 5.48 21.47
N GLY A 331 -9.38 6.40 21.97
CA GLY A 331 -8.68 7.37 21.14
C GLY A 331 -7.83 6.71 20.06
N ASN A 332 -7.03 5.70 20.41
CA ASN A 332 -6.21 4.95 19.45
C ASN A 332 -7.07 4.23 18.40
N TYR A 333 -8.16 3.59 18.83
CA TYR A 333 -9.08 2.90 17.93
C TYR A 333 -9.68 3.85 16.88
N TYR A 334 -10.13 5.03 17.29
CA TYR A 334 -10.67 6.02 16.35
C TYR A 334 -9.58 6.66 15.48
N LEU A 335 -8.40 6.94 16.04
CA LEU A 335 -7.28 7.51 15.28
C LEU A 335 -6.81 6.58 14.15
N ALA A 336 -6.83 5.25 14.38
CA ALA A 336 -6.43 4.25 13.41
C ALA A 336 -7.30 4.23 12.13
N GLN A 337 -8.55 4.69 12.22
CA GLN A 337 -9.47 4.72 11.07
C GLN A 337 -9.15 5.83 10.06
N ARG A 338 -8.41 6.88 10.47
CA ARG A 338 -7.93 7.96 9.59
C ARG A 338 -9.02 8.65 8.74
N THR A 339 -10.23 8.80 9.31
CA THR A 339 -11.29 9.65 8.73
C THR A 339 -11.48 10.92 9.57
N PRO A 340 -11.95 12.04 8.99
CA PRO A 340 -12.11 13.29 9.75
C PRO A 340 -13.02 13.13 10.98
N ARG A 341 -14.12 12.39 10.84
CA ARG A 341 -15.04 12.10 11.94
C ARG A 341 -14.38 11.26 13.04
N ALA A 342 -13.63 10.23 12.67
CA ALA A 342 -12.97 9.36 13.64
C ALA A 342 -11.81 10.07 14.33
N VAL A 343 -10.95 10.81 13.62
CA VAL A 343 -9.86 11.58 14.23
C VAL A 343 -10.40 12.68 15.17
N GLY A 344 -11.50 13.34 14.80
CA GLY A 344 -12.19 14.27 15.70
C GLY A 344 -12.75 13.59 16.96
N ARG A 345 -13.23 12.34 16.87
CA ARG A 345 -13.61 11.54 18.05
C ARG A 345 -12.38 11.17 18.88
N ALA A 346 -11.29 10.77 18.24
CA ALA A 346 -10.05 10.41 18.92
C ALA A 346 -9.53 11.54 19.81
N ILE A 347 -9.54 12.79 19.31
CA ILE A 347 -9.15 13.97 20.10
C ILE A 347 -9.97 14.07 21.39
N ARG A 348 -11.30 13.92 21.33
CA ARG A 348 -12.17 14.00 22.50
C ARG A 348 -11.90 12.89 23.53
N GLU A 349 -11.60 11.68 23.05
CA GLU A 349 -11.25 10.55 23.92
C GLU A 349 -9.89 10.80 24.60
N PHE A 350 -8.87 11.25 23.86
CA PHE A 350 -7.58 11.60 24.45
C PHE A 350 -7.68 12.78 25.42
N GLU A 351 -8.51 13.80 25.13
CA GLU A 351 -8.77 14.91 26.05
C GLU A 351 -9.51 14.43 27.31
N ALA A 352 -10.37 13.42 27.21
CA ALA A 352 -10.99 12.78 28.38
C ALA A 352 -9.96 12.03 29.23
N ALA A 353 -9.03 11.31 28.58
CA ALA A 353 -7.91 10.68 29.26
C ALA A 353 -7.01 11.71 29.96
N GLU A 354 -6.65 12.83 29.31
CA GLU A 354 -5.88 13.92 29.93
C GLU A 354 -6.62 14.58 31.11
N ARG A 355 -7.95 14.66 31.08
CA ARG A 355 -8.70 15.21 32.24
C ARG A 355 -8.60 14.33 33.48
N LEU A 356 -8.55 13.01 33.29
CA LEU A 356 -8.44 12.02 34.37
C LEU A 356 -6.99 11.86 34.84
N ASP A 357 -6.04 11.89 33.90
CA ASP A 357 -4.60 11.88 34.18
C ASP A 357 -3.89 12.99 33.38
N PRO A 358 -3.75 14.20 33.96
CA PRO A 358 -3.08 15.32 33.30
C PRO A 358 -1.62 15.05 32.94
N GLY A 359 -0.97 14.06 33.57
CA GLY A 359 0.41 13.70 33.30
C GLY A 359 0.59 12.69 32.15
N LEU A 360 -0.50 12.26 31.49
CA LEU A 360 -0.47 11.25 30.43
C LEU A 360 0.07 11.82 29.11
N ALA A 361 1.39 12.02 29.04
CA ALA A 361 2.10 12.55 27.87
C ALA A 361 1.76 11.85 26.53
N PRO A 362 1.56 10.51 26.46
CA PRO A 362 1.11 9.85 25.23
C PRO A 362 -0.23 10.35 24.70
N ALA A 363 -1.20 10.69 25.56
CA ALA A 363 -2.49 11.21 25.13
C ALA A 363 -2.34 12.62 24.51
N ALA A 364 -1.59 13.50 25.17
CA ALA A 364 -1.22 14.82 24.66
C ALA A 364 -0.51 14.74 23.30
N ALA A 365 0.44 13.81 23.14
CA ALA A 365 1.15 13.59 21.88
C ALA A 365 0.21 13.12 20.75
N ARG A 366 -0.76 12.25 21.06
CA ARG A 366 -1.76 11.78 20.09
C ARG A 366 -2.76 12.87 19.71
N ILE A 367 -3.10 13.79 20.62
CA ILE A 367 -3.90 14.98 20.31
C ILE A 367 -3.14 15.88 19.33
N ALA A 368 -1.85 16.15 19.58
CA ALA A 368 -1.02 16.95 18.70
C ALA A 368 -0.93 16.34 17.28
N LEU A 369 -0.69 15.04 17.19
CA LEU A 369 -0.69 14.30 15.92
C LEU A 369 -2.05 14.40 15.21
N SER A 370 -3.15 14.28 15.96
CA SER A 370 -4.50 14.36 15.39
C SER A 370 -4.79 15.72 14.77
N TYR A 371 -4.41 16.81 15.44
CA TYR A 371 -4.52 18.15 14.85
C TYR A 371 -3.62 18.32 13.61
N ALA A 372 -2.40 17.76 13.61
CA ALA A 372 -1.53 17.76 12.43
C ALA A 372 -2.17 17.03 11.22
N LEU A 373 -2.91 15.95 11.46
CA LEU A 373 -3.62 15.23 10.39
C LEU A 373 -4.76 16.04 9.77
N PHE A 374 -5.51 16.81 10.57
CA PHE A 374 -6.53 17.71 10.03
C PHE A 374 -5.90 18.70 9.04
N LEU A 375 -4.75 19.28 9.38
CA LEU A 375 -4.01 20.20 8.51
C LEU A 375 -3.44 19.51 7.27
N ASP A 376 -2.88 18.31 7.43
CA ASP A 376 -2.27 17.57 6.32
C ASP A 376 -3.31 17.12 5.28
N TRP A 377 -4.41 16.53 5.73
CA TRP A 377 -5.44 16.04 4.83
C TRP A 377 -6.41 17.13 4.34
N GLY A 378 -6.26 18.36 4.85
CA GLY A 378 -7.12 19.47 4.48
C GLY A 378 -8.55 19.30 5.01
N TRP A 379 -8.70 18.61 6.14
CA TRP A 379 -10.02 18.40 6.74
C TRP A 379 -10.43 19.61 7.56
N ASP A 380 -11.71 19.98 7.45
CA ASP A 380 -12.29 20.99 8.30
C ASP A 380 -12.43 20.48 9.73
N TYR A 381 -11.93 21.27 10.68
CA TYR A 381 -12.22 21.07 12.09
C TYR A 381 -13.41 21.96 12.49
N PRO A 382 -14.53 21.39 12.98
CA PRO A 382 -15.73 22.17 13.27
C PRO A 382 -15.46 23.37 14.20
N GLY A 383 -15.76 24.56 13.70
CA GLY A 383 -15.68 25.82 14.46
C GLY A 383 -14.27 26.39 14.61
N LEU A 384 -13.24 25.85 13.96
CA LEU A 384 -11.87 26.36 14.04
C LEU A 384 -11.29 26.66 12.66
N ALA A 385 -10.63 27.81 12.54
CA ALA A 385 -9.77 28.12 11.42
C ALA A 385 -8.45 27.30 11.48
N PRO A 386 -7.78 27.05 10.35
CA PRO A 386 -6.52 26.28 10.33
C PRO A 386 -5.43 26.78 11.28
N ASP A 387 -5.29 28.10 11.46
CA ASP A 387 -4.31 28.67 12.40
C ASP A 387 -4.62 28.28 13.85
N ALA A 388 -5.90 28.25 14.23
CA ALA A 388 -6.33 27.82 15.56
C ALA A 388 -6.16 26.30 15.76
N VAL A 389 -6.37 25.50 14.70
CA VAL A 389 -6.07 24.05 14.68
C VAL A 389 -4.57 23.82 14.92
N LEU A 390 -3.72 24.59 14.23
CA LEU A 390 -2.27 24.55 14.38
C LEU A 390 -1.84 24.92 15.80
N ASP A 391 -2.38 26.00 16.37
CA ASP A 391 -2.08 26.43 17.73
C ASP A 391 -2.51 25.39 18.78
N ARG A 392 -3.67 24.76 18.62
CA ARG A 392 -4.09 23.64 19.50
C ARG A 392 -3.18 22.43 19.38
N GLY A 393 -2.71 22.12 18.17
CA GLY A 393 -1.72 21.07 17.95
C GLY A 393 -0.42 21.35 18.69
N PHE A 394 0.12 22.57 18.59
CA PHE A 394 1.33 22.95 19.32
C PHE A 394 1.14 22.92 20.83
N ALA A 395 0.03 23.45 21.33
CA ALA A 395 -0.28 23.42 22.76
C ALA A 395 -0.31 21.97 23.30
N ALA A 396 -0.84 21.02 22.53
CA ALA A 396 -0.82 19.61 22.92
C ALA A 396 0.59 18.99 22.86
N ALA A 397 1.39 19.33 21.84
CA ALA A 397 2.79 18.88 21.75
C ALA A 397 3.64 19.43 22.91
N ASP A 398 3.45 20.70 23.28
CA ASP A 398 4.15 21.35 24.38
C ASP A 398 3.77 20.73 25.73
N ARG A 399 2.49 20.41 25.95
CA ARG A 399 2.05 19.65 27.14
C ARG A 399 2.69 18.27 27.19
N ALA A 400 2.69 17.52 26.08
CA ALA A 400 3.32 16.20 26.05
C ALA A 400 4.81 16.28 26.44
N LEU A 401 5.53 17.26 25.89
CA LEU A 401 6.96 17.45 26.12
C LEU A 401 7.30 18.04 27.50
N SER A 402 6.37 18.77 28.14
CA SER A 402 6.55 19.24 29.52
C SER A 402 6.45 18.11 30.53
N HIS A 403 5.61 17.10 30.25
CA HIS A 403 5.49 15.89 31.07
C HIS A 403 6.56 14.84 30.76
N ASP A 404 6.93 14.70 29.49
CA ASP A 404 7.98 13.79 29.03
C ASP A 404 8.76 14.38 27.84
N SER A 405 9.91 14.98 28.13
CA SER A 405 10.79 15.58 27.12
C SER A 405 11.45 14.56 26.18
N ALA A 406 11.36 13.26 26.51
CA ALA A 406 11.84 12.14 25.70
C ALA A 406 10.69 11.44 24.94
N ALA A 407 9.48 12.00 24.92
CA ALA A 407 8.35 11.44 24.17
C ALA A 407 8.56 11.55 22.65
N ALA A 408 8.97 10.44 22.01
CA ALA A 408 9.23 10.37 20.57
C ALA A 408 8.01 10.79 19.72
N ASP A 409 6.81 10.33 20.08
CA ASP A 409 5.57 10.68 19.37
C ASP A 409 5.25 12.19 19.46
N ALA A 410 5.61 12.85 20.57
CA ALA A 410 5.43 14.28 20.73
C ALA A 410 6.40 15.07 19.84
N TRP A 411 7.66 14.64 19.76
CA TRP A 411 8.65 15.21 18.83
C TRP A 411 8.25 15.02 17.37
N MET A 412 7.73 13.85 17.01
CA MET A 412 7.18 13.59 15.67
C MET A 412 6.00 14.53 15.36
N ALA A 413 5.02 14.64 16.26
CA ALA A 413 3.88 15.53 16.09
C ALA A 413 4.32 16.99 15.98
N ARG A 414 5.31 17.42 16.78
CA ARG A 414 5.90 18.76 16.71
C ARG A 414 6.54 19.02 15.35
N GLY A 415 7.36 18.10 14.84
CA GLY A 415 7.96 18.23 13.50
C GLY A 415 6.92 18.36 12.40
N PHE A 416 5.83 17.58 12.51
CA PHE A 416 4.71 17.67 11.58
C PHE A 416 4.02 19.05 11.65
N LEU A 417 3.71 19.55 12.84
CA LEU A 417 3.10 20.88 13.04
C LEU A 417 4.02 22.01 12.56
N LEU A 418 5.34 21.92 12.79
CA LEU A 418 6.32 22.90 12.31
C LEU A 418 6.32 23.05 10.79
N SER A 419 5.99 21.99 10.04
CA SER A 419 5.87 22.07 8.58
C SER A 419 4.74 23.00 8.11
N PHE A 420 3.78 23.30 8.99
CA PHE A 420 2.68 24.24 8.73
C PHE A 420 2.92 25.64 9.31
N ARG A 421 3.72 25.77 10.40
CA ARG A 421 4.01 27.06 11.03
C ARG A 421 4.85 27.96 10.11
N ASP A 422 5.96 27.42 9.62
CA ASP A 422 6.89 28.13 8.75
C ASP A 422 7.07 27.37 7.42
N PRO A 423 6.02 27.32 6.58
CA PRO A 423 5.94 26.38 5.47
C PRO A 423 6.94 26.68 4.35
N ARG A 424 7.67 27.81 4.41
CA ARG A 424 8.72 28.16 3.45
C ARG A 424 10.12 27.78 3.94
N THR A 425 10.41 27.90 5.23
CA THR A 425 11.75 27.63 5.79
C THR A 425 11.86 26.24 6.40
N PHE A 426 10.72 25.62 6.77
CA PHE A 426 10.69 24.32 7.46
C PHE A 426 11.58 24.33 8.74
N ARG A 427 11.66 25.49 9.39
CA ARG A 427 12.53 25.70 10.56
C ARG A 427 12.17 24.72 11.67
N GLY A 428 13.16 23.97 12.17
CA GLY A 428 12.98 23.02 13.28
C GLY A 428 12.32 21.69 12.88
N VAL A 429 11.87 21.53 11.62
CA VAL A 429 11.14 20.34 11.17
C VAL A 429 12.06 19.11 11.18
N GLU A 430 13.24 19.23 10.57
CA GLU A 430 14.18 18.11 10.49
C GLU A 430 14.71 17.75 11.88
N GLU A 431 15.06 18.73 12.71
CA GLU A 431 15.57 18.52 14.07
C GLU A 431 14.55 17.77 14.94
N ALA A 432 13.26 18.14 14.86
CA ALA A 432 12.19 17.47 15.60
C ALA A 432 12.00 16.02 15.15
N PHE A 433 12.02 15.75 13.84
CA PHE A 433 11.90 14.37 13.32
C PHE A 433 13.15 13.52 13.61
N GLN A 434 14.35 14.09 13.51
CA GLN A 434 15.59 13.43 13.90
C GLN A 434 15.55 13.07 15.39
N ARG A 435 15.10 13.99 16.26
CA ARG A 435 14.92 13.70 17.68
C ARG A 435 13.92 12.57 17.90
N ALA A 436 12.79 12.57 17.21
CA ALA A 436 11.78 11.50 17.31
C ALA A 436 12.34 10.13 16.90
N THR A 437 13.08 10.06 15.78
CA THR A 437 13.65 8.80 15.27
C THR A 437 14.84 8.29 16.07
N VAL A 438 15.57 9.16 16.77
CA VAL A 438 16.60 8.76 17.75
C VAL A 438 15.96 8.24 19.03
N LEU A 439 14.90 8.88 19.53
CA LEU A 439 14.18 8.46 20.73
C LEU A 439 13.42 7.14 20.54
N ASP A 440 12.86 6.93 19.34
CA ASP A 440 12.25 5.66 18.95
C ASP A 440 12.67 5.25 17.52
N PRO A 441 13.75 4.47 17.39
CA PRO A 441 14.24 3.96 16.10
C PRO A 441 13.29 2.96 15.42
N SER A 442 12.23 2.53 16.11
CA SER A 442 11.20 1.61 15.62
C SER A 442 9.91 2.33 15.21
N ASN A 443 9.86 3.66 15.29
CA ASN A 443 8.66 4.43 14.92
C ASN A 443 8.53 4.62 13.40
N ALA A 444 7.87 3.70 12.72
CA ALA A 444 7.64 3.79 11.27
C ALA A 444 6.87 5.06 10.84
N GLU A 445 5.99 5.60 11.69
CA GLU A 445 5.28 6.85 11.43
C GLU A 445 6.25 8.03 11.43
N ALA A 446 7.19 8.09 12.36
CA ALA A 446 8.18 9.18 12.41
C ALA A 446 9.06 9.23 11.15
N TYR A 447 9.55 8.08 10.70
CA TYR A 447 10.29 7.99 9.43
C TYR A 447 9.42 8.37 8.23
N HIS A 448 8.16 7.95 8.21
CA HIS A 448 7.21 8.33 7.16
C HIS A 448 6.99 9.84 7.10
N GLN A 449 6.67 10.47 8.23
CA GLN A 449 6.39 11.90 8.31
C GLN A 449 7.64 12.73 7.97
N TYR A 450 8.82 12.28 8.40
CA TYR A 450 10.08 12.91 8.00
C TYR A 450 10.32 12.80 6.49
N GLY A 451 10.09 11.62 5.91
CA GLY A 451 10.19 11.42 4.47
C GLY A 451 9.24 12.34 3.70
N MET A 452 8.03 12.56 4.23
CA MET A 452 7.06 13.48 3.66
C MET A 452 7.51 14.94 3.73
N ALA A 453 8.12 15.38 4.84
CA ALA A 453 8.72 16.70 4.92
C ALA A 453 9.82 16.90 3.85
N LEU A 454 10.71 15.91 3.68
CA LEU A 454 11.74 15.95 2.63
C LEU A 454 11.14 15.94 1.21
N LEU A 455 10.04 15.22 1.00
CA LEU A 455 9.32 15.23 -0.27
C LEU A 455 8.82 16.64 -0.61
N TRP A 456 8.19 17.33 0.35
CA TRP A 456 7.73 18.71 0.16
C TRP A 456 8.88 19.67 -0.16
N LEU A 457 10.04 19.47 0.45
CA LEU A 457 11.26 20.24 0.21
C LEU A 457 11.97 19.92 -1.11
N GLY A 458 11.48 18.99 -1.92
CA GLY A 458 12.17 18.62 -3.16
C GLY A 458 13.26 17.56 -2.99
N ARG A 459 13.51 17.02 -1.79
CA ARG A 459 14.61 16.10 -1.49
C ARG A 459 14.21 14.62 -1.65
N ASP A 460 13.94 14.18 -2.89
CA ASP A 460 13.41 12.84 -3.21
C ASP A 460 14.26 11.66 -2.73
N SER A 461 15.58 11.75 -2.87
CA SER A 461 16.48 10.65 -2.47
C SER A 461 16.43 10.41 -0.96
N GLY A 462 16.43 11.49 -0.18
CA GLY A 462 16.27 11.43 1.28
C GLY A 462 14.88 10.92 1.68
N ALA A 463 13.83 11.44 1.04
CA ALA A 463 12.46 10.96 1.25
C ALA A 463 12.33 9.46 0.99
N THR A 464 12.86 8.98 -0.13
CA THR A 464 12.86 7.55 -0.50
C THR A 464 13.59 6.69 0.52
N ALA A 465 14.74 7.14 1.04
CA ALA A 465 15.49 6.42 2.07
C ALA A 465 14.67 6.28 3.36
N LEU A 466 14.03 7.36 3.80
CA LEU A 466 13.18 7.37 4.99
C LEU A 466 11.92 6.51 4.80
N TYR A 467 11.27 6.56 3.64
CA TYR A 467 10.13 5.67 3.33
C TYR A 467 10.53 4.20 3.31
N ARG A 468 11.69 3.86 2.75
CA ARG A 468 12.22 2.50 2.80
C ARG A 468 12.52 2.05 4.24
N ARG A 469 13.03 2.96 5.09
CA ARG A 469 13.22 2.66 6.52
C ARG A 469 11.89 2.42 7.23
N ALA A 470 10.87 3.23 6.96
CA ALA A 470 9.51 3.02 7.48
C ALA A 470 8.94 1.66 7.03
N LEU A 471 9.12 1.27 5.77
CA LEU A 471 8.68 -0.03 5.24
C LEU A 471 9.52 -1.21 5.74
N ALA A 472 10.79 -0.99 6.10
CA ALA A 472 11.60 -2.04 6.73
C ALA A 472 11.10 -2.37 8.14
N ILE A 473 10.57 -1.37 8.86
CA ILE A 473 9.95 -1.55 10.18
C ILE A 473 8.54 -2.12 10.03
N ASP A 474 7.78 -1.59 9.08
CA ASP A 474 6.37 -1.90 8.90
C ASP A 474 6.05 -2.00 7.39
N PRO A 475 6.20 -3.20 6.80
CA PRO A 475 6.09 -3.42 5.35
C PRO A 475 4.70 -3.15 4.76
N GLU A 476 3.65 -3.24 5.57
CA GLU A 476 2.25 -3.13 5.14
C GLU A 476 1.68 -1.73 5.41
N ARG A 477 2.48 -0.68 5.13
CA ARG A 477 2.05 0.72 5.24
C ARG A 477 1.61 1.28 3.89
N ALA A 478 0.33 1.12 3.57
CA ALA A 478 -0.28 1.64 2.33
C ALA A 478 0.07 3.12 2.08
N ILE A 479 -0.01 3.96 3.11
CA ILE A 479 0.31 5.41 2.99
C ILE A 479 1.78 5.66 2.61
N THR A 480 2.71 4.80 3.06
CA THR A 480 4.14 4.93 2.73
C THR A 480 4.42 4.47 1.30
N LEU A 481 3.76 3.39 0.85
CA LEU A 481 3.80 2.93 -0.54
C LEU A 481 3.23 4.00 -1.48
N PHE A 482 2.11 4.63 -1.10
CA PHE A 482 1.55 5.78 -1.81
C PHE A 482 2.53 6.95 -1.92
N ASN A 483 3.23 7.32 -0.85
CA ASN A 483 4.20 8.42 -0.89
C ASN A 483 5.47 8.06 -1.71
N LEU A 484 5.87 6.78 -1.78
CA LEU A 484 6.87 6.33 -2.76
C LEU A 484 6.37 6.50 -4.20
N ALA A 485 5.09 6.21 -4.45
CA ALA A 485 4.49 6.49 -5.75
C ALA A 485 4.53 7.98 -6.09
N ARG A 486 4.26 8.87 -5.12
CA ARG A 486 4.36 10.32 -5.30
C ARG A 486 5.76 10.79 -5.71
N VAL A 487 6.80 10.23 -5.09
CA VAL A 487 8.20 10.47 -5.52
C VAL A 487 8.38 10.08 -7.00
N ARG A 488 7.89 8.90 -7.39
CA ARG A 488 7.99 8.41 -8.78
C ARG A 488 7.17 9.24 -9.77
N MET A 489 5.97 9.68 -9.38
CA MET A 489 5.13 10.58 -10.17
C MET A 489 5.86 11.89 -10.47
N ARG A 490 6.52 12.47 -9.46
CA ARG A 490 7.28 13.72 -9.62
C ARG A 490 8.48 13.55 -10.56
N GLY A 491 9.15 12.41 -10.48
CA GLY A 491 10.25 12.06 -11.41
C GLY A 491 9.80 11.62 -12.80
N GLY A 492 8.51 11.64 -13.12
CA GLY A 492 7.97 11.19 -14.41
C GLY A 492 7.96 9.66 -14.61
N ALA A 493 8.31 8.88 -13.59
CA ALA A 493 8.34 7.42 -13.62
C ALA A 493 6.95 6.82 -13.34
N TYR A 494 5.97 7.10 -14.21
CA TYR A 494 4.55 6.77 -13.99
C TYR A 494 4.28 5.26 -13.89
N ARG A 495 5.03 4.42 -14.62
CA ARG A 495 4.91 2.95 -14.51
C ARG A 495 5.35 2.44 -13.14
N ASP A 496 6.46 2.97 -12.62
CA ASP A 496 6.94 2.64 -11.27
C ASP A 496 5.97 3.16 -10.22
N ALA A 497 5.42 4.37 -10.41
CA ALA A 497 4.41 4.93 -9.52
C ALA A 497 3.18 4.01 -9.44
N ARG A 498 2.67 3.53 -10.58
CA ARG A 498 1.55 2.58 -10.63
C ARG A 498 1.86 1.31 -9.83
N HIS A 499 3.06 0.73 -9.98
CA HIS A 499 3.45 -0.46 -9.21
C HIS A 499 3.41 -0.25 -7.69
N TRP A 500 3.87 0.91 -7.21
CA TRP A 500 3.78 1.26 -5.78
C TRP A 500 2.33 1.45 -5.33
N LEU A 501 1.46 1.97 -6.21
CA LEU A 501 0.02 2.15 -5.92
C LEU A 501 -0.73 0.83 -5.92
N ASP A 502 -0.40 -0.10 -6.82
CA ASP A 502 -0.91 -1.46 -6.80
C ASP A 502 -0.56 -2.16 -5.49
N SER A 503 0.68 -1.96 -5.02
CA SER A 503 1.13 -2.48 -3.72
C SER A 503 0.38 -1.84 -2.55
N ALA A 504 0.15 -0.52 -2.60
CA ALA A 504 -0.63 0.19 -1.59
C ALA A 504 -2.07 -0.32 -1.52
N LEU A 505 -2.70 -0.55 -2.67
CA LEU A 505 -4.08 -1.04 -2.77
C LEU A 505 -4.23 -2.52 -2.44
N ALA A 506 -3.18 -3.32 -2.62
CA ALA A 506 -3.13 -4.69 -2.12
C ALA A 506 -3.12 -4.73 -0.57
N VAL A 507 -2.48 -3.74 0.06
CA VAL A 507 -2.44 -3.59 1.53
C VAL A 507 -3.72 -2.97 2.08
N ASP A 508 -4.26 -1.97 1.40
CA ASP A 508 -5.48 -1.26 1.80
C ASP A 508 -6.38 -1.01 0.57
N PRO A 509 -7.31 -1.94 0.27
CA PRO A 509 -8.25 -1.79 -0.84
C PRO A 509 -9.24 -0.62 -0.67
N GLY A 510 -9.32 -0.01 0.52
CA GLY A 510 -10.18 1.13 0.83
C GLY A 510 -9.49 2.50 0.70
N ALA A 511 -8.21 2.54 0.32
CA ALA A 511 -7.42 3.75 0.20
C ALA A 511 -7.83 4.59 -1.03
N ASP A 512 -8.83 5.46 -0.89
CA ASP A 512 -9.31 6.36 -1.95
C ASP A 512 -8.20 7.26 -2.54
N TYR A 513 -7.26 7.71 -1.71
CA TYR A 513 -6.07 8.47 -2.12
C TYR A 513 -5.16 7.70 -3.08
N ALA A 514 -5.04 6.38 -2.93
CA ALA A 514 -4.21 5.55 -3.79
C ALA A 514 -4.87 5.35 -5.16
N TYR A 515 -6.19 5.13 -5.21
CA TYR A 515 -6.94 5.13 -6.47
C TYR A 515 -6.84 6.48 -7.18
N ALA A 516 -7.00 7.60 -6.47
CA ALA A 516 -6.95 8.92 -7.09
C ALA A 516 -5.58 9.19 -7.75
N LEU A 517 -4.47 8.85 -7.07
CA LEU A 517 -3.14 9.03 -7.66
C LEU A 517 -2.85 8.01 -8.78
N ARG A 518 -3.41 6.79 -8.70
CA ARG A 518 -3.23 5.77 -9.75
C ARG A 518 -4.02 6.14 -11.00
N ALA A 519 -5.20 6.71 -10.86
CA ALA A 519 -5.94 7.33 -11.97
C ALA A 519 -5.10 8.40 -12.67
N LEU A 520 -4.46 9.30 -11.91
CA LEU A 520 -3.56 10.29 -12.49
C LEU A 520 -2.36 9.65 -13.21
N ALA A 521 -1.75 8.61 -12.63
CA ALA A 521 -0.67 7.86 -13.28
C ALA A 521 -1.13 7.21 -14.60
N HIS A 522 -2.33 6.61 -14.62
CA HIS A 522 -2.96 6.04 -15.81
C HIS A 522 -3.17 7.10 -16.90
N LEU A 523 -3.66 8.30 -16.56
CA LEU A 523 -3.79 9.40 -17.52
C LEU A 523 -2.44 9.76 -18.16
N ARG A 524 -1.36 9.80 -17.36
CA ARG A 524 0.00 10.08 -17.87
C ARG A 524 0.59 8.97 -18.72
N LEU A 525 0.08 7.75 -18.58
CA LEU A 525 0.41 6.60 -19.42
C LEU A 525 -0.50 6.47 -20.66
N GLY A 526 -1.54 7.31 -20.77
CA GLY A 526 -2.56 7.22 -21.84
C GLY A 526 -3.62 6.14 -21.61
N GLU A 527 -3.64 5.52 -20.43
CA GLU A 527 -4.51 4.40 -20.03
C GLU A 527 -5.87 4.92 -19.53
N ARG A 528 -6.63 5.59 -20.42
CA ARG A 528 -7.85 6.34 -20.07
C ARG A 528 -8.96 5.51 -19.43
N ALA A 529 -9.14 4.27 -19.86
CA ALA A 529 -10.18 3.38 -19.32
C ALA A 529 -9.89 3.01 -17.86
N ASP A 530 -8.64 2.63 -17.55
CA ASP A 530 -8.21 2.31 -16.19
C ASP A 530 -8.26 3.55 -15.29
N ALA A 531 -7.87 4.72 -15.81
CA ALA A 531 -8.00 5.98 -15.10
C ALA A 531 -9.45 6.26 -14.66
N ARG A 532 -10.43 5.93 -15.52
CA ARG A 532 -11.85 6.15 -15.23
C ARG A 532 -12.34 5.23 -14.12
N VAL A 533 -11.99 3.95 -14.20
CA VAL A 533 -12.35 2.96 -13.16
C VAL A 533 -11.79 3.37 -11.79
N ASP A 534 -10.53 3.79 -11.76
CA ASP A 534 -9.89 4.25 -10.53
C ASP A 534 -10.50 5.57 -10.01
N GLY A 535 -10.74 6.54 -10.88
CA GLY A 535 -11.36 7.81 -10.52
C GLY A 535 -12.77 7.63 -9.93
N GLU A 536 -13.61 6.82 -10.59
CA GLU A 536 -14.95 6.47 -10.09
C GLU A 536 -14.88 5.71 -8.76
N THR A 537 -13.89 4.83 -8.60
CA THR A 537 -13.68 4.08 -7.35
C THR A 537 -13.24 5.00 -6.20
N ALA A 538 -12.32 5.92 -6.44
CA ALA A 538 -11.88 6.90 -5.45
C ALA A 538 -13.05 7.74 -4.94
N VAL A 539 -13.90 8.23 -5.85
CA VAL A 539 -15.11 9.02 -5.50
C VAL A 539 -16.13 8.20 -4.72
N ARG A 540 -16.27 6.90 -5.01
CA ARG A 540 -17.20 5.98 -4.32
C ARG A 540 -16.77 5.67 -2.88
N LEU A 541 -15.48 5.49 -2.63
CA LEU A 541 -14.97 5.06 -1.31
C LEU A 541 -15.09 6.15 -0.22
N ARG A 542 -14.91 7.43 -0.57
CA ARG A 542 -15.07 8.60 0.34
C ARG A 542 -14.36 8.44 1.70
N ALA A 543 -13.13 7.94 1.69
CA ALA A 543 -12.35 7.64 2.90
C ALA A 543 -11.57 8.84 3.46
N GLY A 544 -11.79 10.05 2.94
CA GLY A 544 -11.20 11.30 3.44
C GLY A 544 -10.40 12.07 2.38
N TYR A 545 -10.33 11.59 1.14
CA TYR A 545 -9.62 12.22 0.02
C TYR A 545 -10.56 12.62 -1.13
N ARG A 546 -11.79 13.03 -0.80
CA ARG A 546 -12.90 13.21 -1.74
C ARG A 546 -12.66 14.31 -2.78
N LEU A 547 -12.24 15.52 -2.39
CA LEU A 547 -12.03 16.64 -3.33
C LEU A 547 -10.99 16.30 -4.40
N PRO A 548 -9.80 15.77 -4.04
CA PRO A 548 -8.85 15.25 -5.02
C PRO A 548 -9.39 14.11 -5.90
N ALA A 549 -10.17 13.19 -5.33
CA ALA A 549 -10.79 12.09 -6.09
C ALA A 549 -11.79 12.61 -7.15
N GLU A 550 -12.59 13.62 -6.80
CA GLU A 550 -13.50 14.28 -7.73
C GLU A 550 -12.74 15.05 -8.82
N ALA A 551 -11.67 15.76 -8.46
CA ALA A 551 -10.85 16.51 -9.41
C ALA A 551 -10.13 15.60 -10.42
N VAL A 552 -9.60 14.45 -9.99
CA VAL A 552 -8.97 13.50 -10.93
C VAL A 552 -10.00 12.79 -11.83
N LEU A 553 -11.23 12.59 -11.34
CA LEU A 553 -12.31 12.10 -12.18
C LEU A 553 -12.69 13.14 -13.25
N ALA A 554 -12.73 14.43 -12.93
CA ALA A 554 -12.92 15.49 -13.92
C ALA A 554 -11.81 15.50 -14.98
N LEU A 555 -10.54 15.37 -14.56
CA LEU A 555 -9.41 15.23 -15.49
C LEU A 555 -9.57 14.00 -16.41
N THR A 556 -10.12 12.91 -15.88
CA THR A 556 -10.34 11.69 -16.64
C THR A 556 -11.49 11.82 -17.62
N GLU A 557 -12.60 12.44 -17.20
CA GLU A 557 -13.76 12.76 -18.03
C GLU A 557 -13.31 13.58 -19.25
N LEU A 558 -12.51 14.63 -19.04
CA LEU A 558 -11.89 15.42 -20.12
C LEU A 558 -11.02 14.58 -21.05
N ALA A 559 -10.15 13.74 -20.49
CA ALA A 559 -9.28 12.88 -21.27
C ALA A 559 -10.07 11.87 -22.13
N THR A 560 -11.28 11.49 -21.71
CA THR A 560 -12.21 10.62 -22.44
C THR A 560 -13.21 11.35 -23.33
N GLY A 561 -13.19 12.69 -23.37
CA GLY A 561 -14.07 13.53 -24.20
C GLY A 561 -15.41 13.92 -23.58
N ASP A 562 -15.63 13.63 -22.29
CA ASP A 562 -16.85 14.00 -21.56
C ASP A 562 -16.69 15.37 -20.87
N THR A 563 -16.55 16.42 -21.68
CA THR A 563 -16.32 17.79 -21.18
C THR A 563 -17.49 18.30 -20.35
N ALA A 564 -18.73 17.91 -20.67
CA ALA A 564 -19.92 18.36 -19.94
C ALA A 564 -19.97 17.80 -18.51
N ALA A 565 -19.65 16.52 -18.32
CA ALA A 565 -19.53 15.93 -16.99
C ALA A 565 -18.40 16.59 -16.19
N ALA A 566 -17.23 16.78 -16.82
CA ALA A 566 -16.09 17.41 -16.20
C ALA A 566 -16.39 18.85 -15.74
N GLN A 567 -17.02 19.67 -16.59
CA GLN A 567 -17.42 21.04 -16.23
C GLN A 567 -18.38 21.03 -15.05
N THR A 568 -19.44 20.21 -15.11
CA THR A 568 -20.42 20.08 -14.02
C THR A 568 -19.75 19.71 -12.70
N ARG A 569 -18.74 18.83 -12.76
CA ARG A 569 -17.99 18.39 -11.60
C ARG A 569 -17.10 19.51 -11.05
N VAL A 570 -16.34 20.18 -11.90
CA VAL A 570 -15.46 21.30 -11.48
C VAL A 570 -16.27 22.45 -10.91
N ASP A 571 -17.37 22.85 -11.54
CA ASP A 571 -18.27 23.89 -11.02
C ASP A 571 -18.76 23.58 -9.60
N ARG A 572 -19.06 22.31 -9.33
CA ARG A 572 -19.45 21.86 -7.99
C ARG A 572 -18.30 21.97 -7.00
N LEU A 573 -17.08 21.57 -7.39
CA LEU A 573 -15.90 21.68 -6.52
C LEU A 573 -15.56 23.13 -6.22
N GLU A 574 -15.67 24.04 -7.20
CA GLU A 574 -15.47 25.47 -7.00
C GLU A 574 -16.50 26.08 -6.05
N ARG A 575 -17.79 25.72 -6.20
CA ARG A 575 -18.83 26.14 -5.25
C ARG A 575 -18.57 25.65 -3.84
N GLU A 576 -18.07 24.43 -3.70
CA GLU A 576 -17.76 23.84 -2.40
C GLU A 576 -16.55 24.52 -1.73
N ILE A 577 -15.49 24.81 -2.48
CA ILE A 577 -14.35 25.61 -2.00
C ILE A 577 -14.83 27.02 -1.60
N GLY A 578 -15.80 27.56 -2.36
CA GLY A 578 -16.39 28.87 -2.11
C GLY A 578 -15.39 30.01 -2.23
N VAL A 579 -15.66 31.12 -1.54
CA VAL A 579 -14.83 32.35 -1.56
C VAL A 579 -13.72 32.34 -0.50
N GLY A 580 -13.65 31.31 0.35
CA GLY A 580 -12.72 31.22 1.47
C GLY A 580 -11.26 30.99 1.06
N ARG A 581 -10.42 30.67 2.06
CA ARG A 581 -9.03 30.24 1.84
C ARG A 581 -9.01 28.74 1.56
N PRO A 582 -8.79 28.30 0.31
CA PRO A 582 -8.71 26.87 0.01
C PRO A 582 -7.49 26.24 0.67
N THR A 583 -7.57 24.94 0.95
CA THR A 583 -6.38 24.19 1.33
C THR A 583 -5.42 24.10 0.14
N VAL A 584 -4.14 23.89 0.43
CA VAL A 584 -3.11 23.69 -0.61
C VAL A 584 -3.48 22.52 -1.53
N THR A 585 -3.97 21.42 -0.95
CA THR A 585 -4.33 20.20 -1.69
C THR A 585 -5.53 20.46 -2.60
N ASP A 586 -6.60 21.09 -2.10
CA ASP A 586 -7.80 21.33 -2.91
C ASP A 586 -7.52 22.27 -4.07
N ALA A 587 -6.86 23.40 -3.81
CA ALA A 587 -6.48 24.35 -4.85
C ALA A 587 -5.56 23.71 -5.90
N ALA A 588 -4.62 22.86 -5.47
CA ALA A 588 -3.73 22.15 -6.39
C ALA A 588 -4.47 21.14 -7.26
N TRP A 589 -5.42 20.37 -6.72
CA TRP A 589 -6.13 19.34 -7.50
C TRP A 589 -7.20 19.96 -8.41
N VAL A 590 -8.01 20.87 -7.90
CA VAL A 590 -9.03 21.57 -8.71
C VAL A 590 -8.39 22.50 -9.73
N GLY A 591 -7.28 23.16 -9.38
CA GLY A 591 -6.52 23.99 -10.33
C GLY A 591 -6.03 23.21 -11.54
N ARG A 592 -5.64 21.93 -11.39
CA ARG A 592 -5.27 21.07 -12.54
C ARG A 592 -6.46 20.83 -13.45
N ALA A 593 -7.63 20.55 -12.87
CA ALA A 593 -8.85 20.31 -13.62
C ALA A 593 -9.29 21.58 -14.38
N LEU A 594 -9.20 22.76 -13.75
CA LEU A 594 -9.47 24.05 -14.39
C LEU A 594 -8.51 24.34 -15.55
N VAL A 595 -7.20 24.11 -15.38
CA VAL A 595 -6.25 24.25 -16.50
C VAL A 595 -6.60 23.28 -17.64
N ALA A 596 -6.95 22.03 -17.33
CA ALA A 596 -7.33 21.04 -18.32
C ALA A 596 -8.66 21.35 -19.04
N LEU A 597 -9.58 22.06 -18.38
CA LEU A 597 -10.83 22.57 -18.96
C LEU A 597 -10.60 23.74 -19.94
N GLY A 598 -9.41 24.34 -19.94
CA GLY A 598 -9.15 25.57 -20.68
C GLY A 598 -9.54 26.84 -19.91
N GLU A 599 -9.60 26.76 -18.57
CA GLU A 599 -9.93 27.88 -17.68
C GLU A 599 -8.72 28.33 -16.83
N PRO A 600 -7.61 28.78 -17.45
CA PRO A 600 -6.37 29.08 -16.74
C PRO A 600 -6.51 30.25 -15.77
N ASP A 601 -7.33 31.26 -16.08
CA ASP A 601 -7.53 32.41 -15.20
C ASP A 601 -8.23 32.04 -13.90
N LEU A 602 -9.22 31.15 -13.95
CA LEU A 602 -9.88 30.60 -12.77
C LEU A 602 -8.91 29.74 -11.96
N ALA A 603 -8.10 28.90 -12.63
CA ALA A 603 -7.08 28.11 -11.97
C ALA A 603 -6.08 28.98 -11.20
N LEU A 604 -5.58 30.05 -11.83
CA LEU A 604 -4.64 30.98 -11.22
C LEU A 604 -5.28 31.76 -10.07
N ALA A 605 -6.52 32.25 -10.24
CA ALA A 605 -7.26 32.93 -9.18
C ALA A 605 -7.46 32.01 -7.95
N LEU A 606 -7.77 30.72 -8.18
CA LEU A 606 -7.89 29.73 -7.12
C LEU A 606 -6.56 29.53 -6.38
N LEU A 607 -5.47 29.28 -7.09
CA LEU A 607 -4.13 29.09 -6.51
C LEU A 607 -3.64 30.34 -5.76
N GLU A 608 -3.98 31.53 -6.25
CA GLU A 608 -3.61 32.79 -5.63
C GLU A 608 -4.21 33.01 -4.25
N ARG A 609 -5.32 32.34 -3.91
CA ARG A 609 -5.96 32.44 -2.59
C ARG A 609 -5.28 31.59 -1.51
N VAL A 610 -4.45 30.62 -1.89
CA VAL A 610 -3.78 29.73 -0.94
C VAL A 610 -2.85 30.52 -0.02
N ARG A 611 -3.11 30.46 1.29
CA ARG A 611 -2.26 31.04 2.34
C ARG A 611 -2.21 30.09 3.55
N PRO A 612 -1.04 29.92 4.20
CA PRO A 612 0.28 30.42 3.78
C PRO A 612 0.84 29.68 2.54
N ARG A 613 1.70 30.36 1.78
CA ARG A 613 2.44 29.77 0.63
C ARG A 613 3.75 29.15 1.15
N GLY A 614 4.17 28.03 0.56
CA GLY A 614 5.38 27.32 1.00
C GLY A 614 5.63 26.01 0.27
N ALA A 615 6.55 25.20 0.79
CA ALA A 615 7.10 24.01 0.15
C ALA A 615 6.03 23.05 -0.37
N ARG A 616 4.92 22.91 0.37
CA ARG A 616 3.80 22.06 -0.05
C ARG A 616 3.12 22.55 -1.32
N LEU A 617 2.82 23.85 -1.40
CA LEU A 617 2.25 24.45 -2.61
C LEU A 617 3.28 24.39 -3.74
N TRP A 618 4.54 24.74 -3.46
CA TRP A 618 5.62 24.65 -4.44
C TRP A 618 5.73 23.25 -5.06
N TYR A 619 5.68 22.20 -4.24
CA TYR A 619 5.67 20.81 -4.69
C TYR A 619 4.54 20.54 -5.70
N TYR A 620 3.33 20.98 -5.40
CA TYR A 620 2.17 20.73 -6.27
C TYR A 620 2.22 21.53 -7.57
N LEU A 621 2.77 22.75 -7.53
CA LEU A 621 2.96 23.60 -8.71
C LEU A 621 3.99 23.03 -9.70
N GLN A 622 4.84 22.07 -9.29
CA GLN A 622 5.74 21.38 -10.22
C GLN A 622 5.02 20.40 -11.15
N SER A 623 3.74 20.11 -10.90
CA SER A 623 3.01 19.10 -11.64
C SER A 623 2.85 19.47 -13.12
N PRO A 624 3.01 18.53 -14.06
CA PRO A 624 2.94 18.88 -15.49
C PRO A 624 1.53 19.25 -15.97
N GLU A 625 0.49 19.01 -15.18
CA GLU A 625 -0.87 19.49 -15.46
C GLU A 625 -0.96 21.03 -15.42
N PHE A 626 0.05 21.72 -14.87
CA PHE A 626 0.16 23.18 -14.91
C PHE A 626 1.02 23.70 -16.06
N GLU A 627 1.43 22.86 -17.02
CA GLU A 627 2.34 23.28 -18.09
C GLU A 627 1.80 24.45 -18.91
N ALA A 628 0.49 24.45 -19.22
CA ALA A 628 -0.16 25.50 -20.00
C ALA A 628 -0.11 26.88 -19.33
N VAL A 629 0.05 26.95 -18.00
CA VAL A 629 0.13 28.21 -17.24
C VAL A 629 1.55 28.53 -16.74
N ARG A 630 2.54 27.67 -17.02
CA ARG A 630 3.91 27.82 -16.49
C ARG A 630 4.60 29.12 -16.94
N ALA A 631 4.24 29.63 -18.12
CA ALA A 631 4.77 30.88 -18.66
C ALA A 631 4.08 32.13 -18.08
N ASP A 632 2.93 31.98 -17.42
CA ASP A 632 2.16 33.10 -16.87
C ASP A 632 2.90 33.78 -15.70
N PRO A 633 3.03 35.12 -15.68
CA PRO A 633 3.68 35.84 -14.59
C PRO A 633 3.07 35.60 -13.20
N ARG A 634 1.76 35.39 -13.10
CA ARG A 634 1.06 35.06 -11.85
C ARG A 634 1.49 33.69 -11.35
N PHE A 635 1.60 32.70 -12.23
CA PHE A 635 2.09 31.37 -11.89
C PHE A 635 3.55 31.38 -11.44
N ARG A 636 4.43 32.08 -12.15
CA ARG A 636 5.85 32.21 -11.78
C ARG A 636 6.01 32.81 -10.38
N ARG A 637 5.25 33.88 -10.09
CA ARG A 637 5.20 34.49 -8.76
C ARG A 637 4.73 33.51 -7.70
N LEU A 638 3.69 32.71 -7.97
CA LEU A 638 3.23 31.66 -7.06
C LEU A 638 4.34 30.65 -6.73
N VAL A 639 5.09 30.22 -7.74
CA VAL A 639 6.21 29.29 -7.58
C VAL A 639 7.32 29.93 -6.73
N GLU A 640 7.76 31.15 -7.06
CA GLU A 640 8.81 31.88 -6.34
C GLU A 640 8.46 32.14 -4.87
N GLU A 641 7.22 32.57 -4.60
CA GLU A 641 6.76 32.83 -3.24
C GLU A 641 6.59 31.55 -2.42
N SER A 642 6.32 30.42 -3.07
CA SER A 642 6.16 29.12 -2.43
C SER A 642 7.48 28.36 -2.28
N GLN A 643 8.52 28.72 -3.03
CA GLN A 643 9.77 27.98 -3.08
C GLN A 643 10.39 27.85 -1.68
N PRO A 644 10.76 26.63 -1.25
CA PRO A 644 11.49 26.42 -0.01
C PRO A 644 12.75 27.29 0.07
N LYS A 645 13.04 27.86 1.24
CA LYS A 645 14.24 28.68 1.50
C LYS A 645 15.32 27.90 2.22
#